data_AF-A0A839HAV9-F1
#
_entry.id   AF-A0A839HAV9-F1
#
_cell.length_a   1.000
_cell.length_b   1.000
_cell.length_c   1.000
_cell.angle_alpha   90.00
_cell.angle_beta   90.00
_cell.angle_gamma   90.00
#
_symmetry.space_group_name_H-M   'P 1'
#
loop_
_entity.id
_entity.type
_entity.pdbx_description
1 polymer ?
#
loop_
_entity_poly.entity_id
_entity_poly.type
_entity_poly.pdbx_seq_one_letter_code
_entity_poly.pdbx_strand_id
1 'polypeptide(L)'
;MLLKKTQPIVLFAIAIIIAMPSFAAPTFPPAPAGFQFQFSQPRSQGWSLDLNERETARLFFQIVYHASDGIDAEWTGDIATCQAGTVSADYQAATLRRVNWYRAMAGVPSDVILNDEYSRQAQQAALMMSANNALSHTPPSNWNCYSTEGATAASKSNLSLGHAGAEAVTGQMQDNGASNSIVGHRRWILYPQTQQMGAGSVTPIDGRSANALWVFDDNMWELRPAGRDQFVAWPPPGYVPYQVVYPRWSFSYPDADFSLASVEQLHNGTPINVSLASVQNGYGENTLVWIPSPYADGDNWAPPPADDVYAVTINNVRINGQSRSFNYSVTVFDPAVKGLDYEPQYITGADQLNRNESATYTFNELAIADGYEWRDSGVNSYTTVNDAENGLSNFIAEISSNYQAVDSTRPATGDAAYHLAHPTATNQFLTLDKTFLISANSQLQFNSYLGYASANQIAQVELSEDDGNSWIGIWQQAGQDRPATRYELQTVSLGEYANKTIQLRFSYLFDTGSYYPQTTGNVGWFFDDVELINVNQVTRGNPQPTTTQTSLVFNSSQAGQHLLQVRPRVFGEYSGEWSAAKLITVNENTTPDADDSFDRTTLEWQVTEIYIATLGYAPDNEGLQYWVNELRNGGWTTTTVAQAFFDNEIVQNLYPEDQGYAPLIEALYRNIFGREADTTGKEYWLGKLNSGAINRDQMIIALINGGWENAAATADMKRFGNRIQVGLAFANYQAQHRIVYTALSTAAQTLLRQRGAEVLTSVTDNNATRDAAIASIPSLFSAF
;
A
#
# COMPACT_ATOMS: atom_id res chain seq x y z
N MET A 1 62.48 -1.48 8.11
CA MET A 1 63.02 -1.56 9.48
C MET A 1 62.71 -0.23 10.16
N LEU A 2 61.53 -0.10 10.75
CA LEU A 2 61.06 1.14 11.38
C LEU A 2 60.22 0.76 12.60
N LEU A 3 60.62 1.32 13.73
CA LEU A 3 60.20 0.94 15.07
C LEU A 3 58.72 1.24 15.31
N LYS A 4 57.97 0.23 15.76
CA LYS A 4 56.71 0.41 16.50
C LYS A 4 57.03 1.19 17.79
N LYS A 5 56.64 2.45 17.86
CA LYS A 5 56.49 3.18 19.12
C LYS A 5 55.08 2.93 19.65
N THR A 6 54.97 2.05 20.62
CA THR A 6 53.85 2.03 21.56
C THR A 6 53.98 3.25 22.47
N GLN A 7 53.01 4.17 22.41
CA GLN A 7 52.78 5.14 23.49
C GLN A 7 51.40 4.87 24.11
N PRO A 8 51.29 4.81 25.44
CA PRO A 8 50.01 4.73 26.12
C PRO A 8 49.37 6.13 26.15
N ILE A 9 48.21 6.29 25.53
CA ILE A 9 47.44 7.53 25.64
C ILE A 9 46.57 7.42 26.89
N VAL A 10 47.06 8.03 27.98
CA VAL A 10 46.24 8.45 29.11
C VAL A 10 45.98 9.93 28.90
N LEU A 11 44.73 10.31 28.60
CA LEU A 11 44.30 11.71 28.64
C LEU A 11 42.92 11.80 29.28
N PHE A 12 42.92 12.41 30.47
CA PHE A 12 41.77 12.77 31.30
C PHE A 12 40.96 13.91 30.68
N ALA A 13 39.63 13.84 30.80
CA ALA A 13 38.78 15.02 30.81
C ALA A 13 37.68 14.84 31.86
N ILE A 14 37.71 15.66 32.91
CA ILE A 14 36.68 15.77 33.95
C ILE A 14 35.65 16.78 33.43
N ALA A 15 34.42 16.32 33.14
CA ALA A 15 33.28 17.20 32.93
C ALA A 15 32.38 17.16 34.18
N ILE A 16 32.22 18.32 34.83
CA ILE A 16 31.29 18.52 35.95
C ILE A 16 29.89 18.74 35.36
N ILE A 17 28.95 17.86 35.70
CA ILE A 17 27.55 17.93 35.25
C ILE A 17 26.67 18.48 36.37
N ILE A 18 25.91 19.52 36.05
CA ILE A 18 24.73 19.95 36.82
C ILE A 18 23.53 19.19 36.26
N ALA A 19 22.83 18.48 37.15
CA ALA A 19 21.66 17.66 36.82
C ALA A 19 20.48 18.52 36.33
N MET A 20 19.83 18.09 35.26
CA MET A 20 18.49 18.53 34.85
C MET A 20 17.51 17.34 34.90
N PRO A 21 16.20 17.58 35.10
CA PRO A 21 15.23 16.52 35.34
C PRO A 21 14.84 15.77 34.05
N SER A 22 14.63 14.48 34.22
CA SER A 22 14.29 13.46 33.21
C SER A 22 12.87 13.59 32.67
N PHE A 23 12.70 13.45 31.36
CA PHE A 23 11.42 13.14 30.72
C PHE A 23 11.43 11.67 30.27
N ALA A 24 10.32 10.96 30.51
CA ALA A 24 10.18 9.53 30.27
C ALA A 24 9.88 9.25 28.80
N ALA A 25 10.72 8.43 28.18
CA ALA A 25 10.45 7.83 26.87
C ALA A 25 9.40 6.70 27.01
N PRO A 26 8.68 6.37 25.94
CA PRO A 26 7.43 5.67 26.06
C PRO A 26 7.51 4.24 25.47
N THR A 27 6.72 3.32 26.01
CA THR A 27 6.75 1.87 25.67
C THR A 27 5.71 1.52 24.61
N PHE A 28 6.13 0.89 23.51
CA PHE A 28 5.24 0.32 22.48
C PHE A 28 4.86 -1.14 22.80
N PRO A 29 3.63 -1.59 22.47
CA PRO A 29 3.28 -3.02 22.51
C PRO A 29 3.86 -3.78 21.29
N PRO A 30 4.06 -5.12 21.39
CA PRO A 30 4.54 -5.96 20.29
C PRO A 30 3.58 -5.99 19.10
N ALA A 31 4.15 -6.12 17.90
CA ALA A 31 3.40 -6.29 16.65
C ALA A 31 2.37 -7.45 16.74
N PRO A 32 1.18 -7.31 16.15
CA PRO A 32 0.14 -8.34 16.19
C PRO A 32 0.60 -9.64 15.49
N ALA A 33 0.28 -10.78 16.11
CA ALA A 33 0.53 -12.11 15.57
C ALA A 33 -0.33 -12.34 14.30
N GLY A 34 0.33 -12.42 13.14
CA GLY A 34 -0.34 -12.69 11.85
C GLY A 34 0.51 -12.45 10.61
N PHE A 35 1.61 -11.71 10.74
CA PHE A 35 2.59 -11.51 9.66
C PHE A 35 3.89 -12.28 9.98
N GLN A 36 4.20 -13.30 9.20
CA GLN A 36 5.59 -13.74 9.09
C GLN A 36 6.27 -12.82 8.08
N PHE A 37 6.88 -11.74 8.56
CA PHE A 37 7.92 -11.10 7.77
C PHE A 37 8.99 -12.17 7.53
N GLN A 38 9.31 -12.43 6.26
CA GLN A 38 10.59 -13.05 5.94
C GLN A 38 11.65 -12.00 6.25
N PHE A 39 12.09 -11.96 7.51
CA PHE A 39 13.10 -11.00 7.95
C PHE A 39 14.42 -11.31 7.26
N SER A 40 14.92 -10.27 6.59
CA SER A 40 16.12 -10.23 5.79
C SER A 40 17.37 -10.76 6.52
N GLN A 41 18.07 -11.71 5.91
CA GLN A 41 19.45 -12.02 6.28
C GLN A 41 20.36 -10.79 6.03
N PRO A 42 21.45 -10.59 6.79
CA PRO A 42 22.38 -9.47 6.54
C PRO A 42 22.95 -9.53 5.11
N ARG A 43 22.87 -8.40 4.40
CA ARG A 43 23.36 -8.25 3.01
C ARG A 43 24.88 -8.45 2.97
N SER A 44 25.38 -9.17 1.96
CA SER A 44 26.80 -9.49 1.80
C SER A 44 27.66 -8.34 1.22
N GLN A 45 27.03 -7.25 0.75
CA GLN A 45 27.69 -6.03 0.25
C GLN A 45 26.86 -4.80 0.62
N GLY A 46 27.50 -3.64 0.82
CA GLY A 46 26.83 -2.40 1.20
C GLY A 46 25.93 -1.82 0.10
N TRP A 47 25.23 -0.74 0.42
CA TRP A 47 24.45 0.05 -0.54
C TRP A 47 25.32 1.10 -1.23
N SER A 48 25.11 1.24 -2.54
CA SER A 48 25.62 2.34 -3.36
C SER A 48 24.43 3.19 -3.81
N LEU A 49 24.42 4.47 -3.46
CA LEU A 49 23.30 5.38 -3.70
C LEU A 49 23.77 6.56 -4.55
N ASP A 50 22.97 6.91 -5.57
CA ASP A 50 23.06 8.21 -6.23
C ASP A 50 22.08 9.18 -5.57
N LEU A 51 22.59 10.06 -4.72
CA LEU A 51 21.78 11.08 -4.05
C LEU A 51 21.52 12.30 -4.95
N ASN A 52 21.94 12.30 -6.22
CA ASN A 52 21.47 13.29 -7.19
C ASN A 52 20.08 12.93 -7.74
N GLU A 53 19.61 11.71 -7.48
CA GLU A 53 18.24 11.26 -7.79
C GLU A 53 17.39 11.38 -6.52
N ARG A 54 16.34 12.21 -6.60
CA ARG A 54 15.46 12.51 -5.46
C ARG A 54 14.66 11.28 -5.08
N GLU A 55 14.19 10.52 -6.07
CA GLU A 55 13.42 9.31 -5.86
C GLU A 55 14.26 8.20 -5.19
N THR A 56 15.55 8.10 -5.54
CA THR A 56 16.49 7.19 -4.85
C THR A 56 16.60 7.53 -3.37
N ALA A 57 16.79 8.81 -3.02
CA ALA A 57 16.83 9.25 -1.63
C ALA A 57 15.49 9.05 -0.91
N ARG A 58 14.37 9.33 -1.58
CA ARG A 58 13.00 9.17 -1.04
C ARG A 58 12.72 7.71 -0.71
N LEU A 59 12.92 6.80 -1.66
CA LEU A 59 12.66 5.37 -1.48
C LEU A 59 13.60 4.78 -0.43
N PHE A 60 14.89 5.16 -0.41
CA PHE A 60 15.81 4.66 0.60
C PHE A 60 15.42 5.09 2.02
N PHE A 61 14.86 6.29 2.18
CA PHE A 61 14.26 6.71 3.44
C PHE A 61 12.97 5.95 3.75
N GLN A 62 11.98 6.03 2.86
CA GLN A 62 10.65 5.44 3.10
C GLN A 62 10.70 3.94 3.39
N ILE A 63 11.58 3.22 2.70
CA ILE A 63 11.60 1.76 2.72
C ILE A 63 12.66 1.21 3.67
N VAL A 64 13.87 1.78 3.67
CA VAL A 64 15.00 1.19 4.42
C VAL A 64 15.18 1.82 5.80
N TYR A 65 14.99 3.14 5.93
CA TYR A 65 15.08 3.80 7.24
C TYR A 65 13.96 3.33 8.16
N HIS A 66 12.71 3.36 7.67
CA HIS A 66 11.53 3.00 8.47
C HIS A 66 11.40 1.49 8.74
N ALA A 67 12.05 0.63 7.95
CA ALA A 67 12.16 -0.80 8.26
C ALA A 67 12.98 -1.12 9.55
N SER A 68 13.56 -0.10 10.18
CA SER A 68 14.18 -0.21 11.51
C SER A 68 13.24 0.16 12.66
N ASP A 69 12.05 0.70 12.39
CA ASP A 69 11.12 1.21 13.39
C ASP A 69 10.15 0.10 13.87
N GLY A 70 9.59 0.26 15.07
CA GLY A 70 8.51 -0.60 15.58
C GLY A 70 8.89 -2.06 15.89
N ILE A 71 10.19 -2.39 15.91
CA ILE A 71 10.65 -3.75 16.22
C ILE A 71 10.71 -3.94 17.74
N ASP A 72 10.04 -4.98 18.25
CA ASP A 72 10.13 -5.34 19.67
C ASP A 72 11.53 -5.88 20.00
N ALA A 73 12.10 -5.36 21.08
CA ALA A 73 13.40 -5.80 21.57
C ALA A 73 13.35 -7.19 22.20
N GLU A 74 12.20 -7.63 22.72
CA GLU A 74 12.04 -8.90 23.46
C GLU A 74 13.16 -9.10 24.50
N TRP A 75 13.48 -8.05 25.25
CA TRP A 75 14.62 -8.07 26.16
C TRP A 75 14.43 -9.10 27.29
N THR A 76 15.38 -10.01 27.43
CA THR A 76 15.29 -11.16 28.37
C THR A 76 16.02 -10.93 29.70
N GLY A 77 16.58 -9.74 29.91
CA GLY A 77 17.38 -9.43 31.09
C GLY A 77 16.56 -8.93 32.29
N ASP A 78 17.28 -8.60 33.36
CA ASP A 78 16.71 -8.06 34.59
C ASP A 78 17.74 -7.16 35.28
N ILE A 79 17.35 -5.88 35.46
CA ILE A 79 18.17 -4.86 36.12
C ILE A 79 18.38 -5.19 37.60
N ALA A 80 17.36 -5.70 38.29
CA ALA A 80 17.40 -5.95 39.73
C ALA A 80 18.35 -7.11 40.10
N THR A 81 18.43 -8.13 39.24
CA THR A 81 19.31 -9.29 39.43
C THR A 81 20.62 -9.21 38.62
N CYS A 82 20.87 -8.08 37.96
CA CYS A 82 22.03 -7.84 37.10
C CYS A 82 22.23 -8.89 36.00
N GLN A 83 21.13 -9.34 35.41
CA GLN A 83 21.14 -10.21 34.23
C GLN A 83 21.05 -9.34 32.98
N ALA A 84 22.12 -9.30 32.17
CA ALA A 84 22.12 -8.44 30.99
C ALA A 84 21.15 -8.92 29.90
N GLY A 85 20.83 -10.22 29.90
CA GLY A 85 19.95 -10.85 28.91
C GLY A 85 20.44 -10.66 27.48
N THR A 86 19.49 -10.75 26.56
CA THR A 86 19.65 -10.50 25.12
C THR A 86 18.44 -9.72 24.62
N VAL A 87 18.58 -9.13 23.45
CA VAL A 87 17.46 -8.63 22.63
C VAL A 87 17.24 -9.57 21.44
N SER A 88 16.09 -9.48 20.78
CA SER A 88 15.76 -10.27 19.60
C SER A 88 16.75 -10.04 18.46
N ALA A 89 16.90 -11.04 17.59
CA ALA A 89 17.76 -10.92 16.40
C ALA A 89 17.25 -9.82 15.45
N ASP A 90 15.92 -9.68 15.32
CA ASP A 90 15.30 -8.65 14.47
C ASP A 90 15.58 -7.24 15.01
N TYR A 91 15.62 -7.05 16.33
CA TYR A 91 15.96 -5.77 16.94
C TYR A 91 17.44 -5.40 16.73
N GLN A 92 18.35 -6.38 16.79
CA GLN A 92 19.75 -6.16 16.43
C GLN A 92 19.89 -5.83 14.94
N ALA A 93 19.19 -6.55 14.06
CA ALA A 93 19.18 -6.28 12.64
C ALA A 93 18.64 -4.88 12.31
N ALA A 94 17.57 -4.44 12.98
CA ALA A 94 17.02 -3.09 12.86
C ALA A 94 18.02 -2.00 13.29
N THR A 95 18.73 -2.23 14.41
CA THR A 95 19.79 -1.34 14.89
C THR A 95 20.93 -1.22 13.88
N LEU A 96 21.40 -2.36 13.34
CA LEU A 96 22.44 -2.39 12.32
C LEU A 96 21.98 -1.75 11.00
N ARG A 97 20.73 -1.99 10.59
CA ARG A 97 20.12 -1.41 9.39
C ARG A 97 20.14 0.12 9.48
N ARG A 98 19.81 0.70 10.64
CA ARG A 98 19.89 2.15 10.86
C ARG A 98 21.32 2.69 10.79
N VAL A 99 22.30 1.98 11.37
CA VAL A 99 23.74 2.33 11.23
C VAL A 99 24.15 2.35 9.76
N ASN A 100 23.88 1.27 9.04
CA ASN A 100 24.28 1.14 7.64
C ASN A 100 23.52 2.10 6.71
N TRP A 101 22.28 2.47 7.05
CA TRP A 101 21.53 3.50 6.35
C TRP A 101 22.24 4.86 6.40
N TYR A 102 22.65 5.30 7.60
CA TYR A 102 23.38 6.57 7.75
C TYR A 102 24.73 6.53 7.03
N ARG A 103 25.44 5.40 7.10
CA ARG A 103 26.72 5.19 6.41
C ARG A 103 26.56 5.27 4.89
N ALA A 104 25.51 4.64 4.34
CA ALA A 104 25.20 4.69 2.91
C ALA A 104 24.87 6.12 2.45
N MET A 105 24.03 6.85 3.20
CA MET A 105 23.71 8.25 2.91
C MET A 105 24.96 9.14 2.93
N ALA A 106 25.82 8.95 3.93
CA ALA A 106 27.09 9.68 4.08
C ALA A 106 28.15 9.31 3.03
N GLY A 107 27.91 8.29 2.20
CA GLY A 107 28.82 7.87 1.13
C GLY A 107 30.04 7.08 1.62
N VAL A 108 29.96 6.45 2.80
CA VAL A 108 31.00 5.56 3.36
C VAL A 108 30.54 4.10 3.28
N PRO A 109 31.45 3.09 3.36
CA PRO A 109 31.06 1.69 3.29
C PRO A 109 29.94 1.33 4.28
N SER A 110 28.86 0.73 3.80
CA SER A 110 27.61 0.48 4.55
C SER A 110 27.35 -1.02 4.75
N ASP A 111 28.42 -1.81 4.79
CA ASP A 111 28.45 -3.25 5.00
C ASP A 111 29.00 -3.62 6.38
N VAL A 112 28.83 -2.74 7.37
CA VAL A 112 29.19 -3.07 8.76
C VAL A 112 28.35 -4.26 9.20
N ILE A 113 28.99 -5.19 9.91
CA ILE A 113 28.33 -6.31 10.58
C ILE A 113 28.39 -6.15 12.10
N LEU A 114 27.44 -6.77 12.81
CA LEU A 114 27.54 -6.92 14.26
C LEU A 114 28.44 -8.10 14.60
N ASN A 115 29.41 -7.87 15.47
CA ASN A 115 30.26 -8.89 16.05
C ASN A 115 29.63 -9.40 17.36
N ASP A 116 29.40 -10.70 17.46
CA ASP A 116 28.71 -11.33 18.60
C ASP A 116 29.40 -11.05 19.95
N GLU A 117 30.74 -11.00 19.97
CA GLU A 117 31.51 -10.68 21.16
C GLU A 117 31.29 -9.23 21.57
N TYR A 118 31.40 -8.30 20.62
CA TYR A 118 31.20 -6.87 20.89
C TYR A 118 29.76 -6.60 21.34
N SER A 119 28.77 -7.22 20.70
CA SER A 119 27.36 -7.09 21.08
C SER A 119 27.08 -7.66 22.47
N ARG A 120 27.65 -8.82 22.83
CA ARG A 120 27.50 -9.38 24.17
C ARG A 120 28.06 -8.45 25.25
N GLN A 121 29.25 -7.87 25.04
CA GLN A 121 29.82 -6.92 25.99
C GLN A 121 29.07 -5.59 25.99
N ALA A 122 28.60 -5.11 24.85
CA ALA A 122 27.76 -3.92 24.74
C ALA A 122 26.44 -4.09 25.51
N GLN A 123 25.85 -5.29 25.51
CA GLN A 123 24.66 -5.60 26.30
C GLN A 123 24.91 -5.46 27.81
N GLN A 124 26.11 -5.85 28.28
CA GLN A 124 26.54 -5.60 29.66
C GLN A 124 26.70 -4.10 29.95
N ALA A 125 27.26 -3.33 29.01
CA ALA A 125 27.37 -1.88 29.16
C ALA A 125 26.00 -1.21 29.24
N ALA A 126 25.06 -1.57 28.36
CA ALA A 126 23.69 -1.05 28.38
C ALA A 126 22.98 -1.35 29.71
N LEU A 127 23.16 -2.56 30.26
CA LEU A 127 22.69 -2.91 31.62
C LEU A 127 23.31 -1.99 32.67
N MET A 128 24.62 -1.77 32.65
CA MET A 128 25.31 -0.89 33.61
C MET A 128 24.78 0.55 33.53
N MET A 129 24.63 1.11 32.33
CA MET A 129 24.09 2.47 32.17
C MET A 129 22.66 2.57 32.69
N SER A 130 21.83 1.56 32.39
CA SER A 130 20.42 1.53 32.81
C SER A 130 20.28 1.33 34.32
N ALA A 131 21.06 0.43 34.92
CA ALA A 131 21.03 0.14 36.37
C ALA A 131 21.42 1.36 37.23
N ASN A 132 22.21 2.27 36.67
CA ASN A 132 22.67 3.48 37.34
C ASN A 132 21.98 4.75 36.83
N ASN A 133 21.14 4.65 35.79
CA ASN A 133 20.51 5.75 35.08
C ASN A 133 21.50 6.89 34.75
N ALA A 134 22.69 6.51 34.27
CA ALA A 134 23.82 7.41 34.05
C ALA A 134 24.74 6.88 32.95
N LEU A 135 25.41 7.78 32.22
CA LEU A 135 26.40 7.45 31.20
C LEU A 135 27.82 7.63 31.72
N SER A 136 28.71 6.69 31.38
CA SER A 136 30.15 6.82 31.62
C SER A 136 30.94 5.92 30.68
N HIS A 137 31.94 6.47 29.98
CA HIS A 137 32.92 5.67 29.24
C HIS A 137 33.96 5.01 30.16
N THR A 138 34.01 5.40 31.44
CA THR A 138 34.89 4.82 32.46
C THR A 138 34.07 4.55 33.72
N PRO A 139 33.10 3.61 33.67
CA PRO A 139 32.21 3.36 34.81
C PRO A 139 33.05 2.89 36.01
N PRO A 140 32.87 3.46 37.20
CA PRO A 140 33.61 3.03 38.38
C PRO A 140 33.13 1.65 38.84
N SER A 141 34.03 0.87 39.45
CA SER A 141 33.76 -0.51 39.87
C SER A 141 32.70 -0.67 40.96
N ASN A 142 32.23 0.44 41.55
CA ASN A 142 31.14 0.47 42.53
C ASN A 142 29.75 0.73 41.92
N TRP A 143 29.64 0.88 40.60
CA TRP A 143 28.34 0.96 39.93
C TRP A 143 27.52 -0.32 40.12
N ASN A 144 26.20 -0.17 40.20
CA ASN A 144 25.29 -1.30 40.18
C ASN A 144 25.47 -2.10 38.88
N CYS A 145 25.43 -3.43 38.98
CA CYS A 145 25.63 -4.35 37.87
C CYS A 145 26.97 -4.16 37.12
N TYR A 146 27.98 -3.58 37.77
CA TYR A 146 29.30 -3.44 37.17
C TYR A 146 29.85 -4.80 36.74
N SER A 147 30.31 -4.87 35.49
CA SER A 147 31.11 -5.97 34.97
C SER A 147 32.32 -5.43 34.21
N THR A 148 33.42 -6.18 34.21
CA THR A 148 34.64 -5.80 33.46
C THR A 148 34.39 -5.75 31.95
N GLU A 149 33.56 -6.66 31.44
CA GLU A 149 33.12 -6.67 30.04
C GLU A 149 32.31 -5.42 29.70
N GLY A 150 31.32 -5.07 30.53
CA GLY A 150 30.52 -3.85 30.33
C GLY A 150 31.34 -2.58 30.44
N ALA A 151 32.32 -2.50 31.36
CA ALA A 151 33.25 -1.38 31.44
C ALA A 151 34.15 -1.27 30.20
N THR A 152 34.58 -2.41 29.65
CA THR A 152 35.36 -2.46 28.41
C THR A 152 34.53 -1.95 27.24
N ALA A 153 33.31 -2.45 27.08
CA ALA A 153 32.40 -1.99 26.04
C ALA A 153 32.03 -0.52 26.18
N ALA A 154 31.78 -0.03 27.41
CA ALA A 154 31.49 1.38 27.66
C ALA A 154 32.60 2.31 27.15
N SER A 155 33.87 1.91 27.31
CA SER A 155 35.02 2.69 26.82
C SER A 155 35.18 2.69 25.29
N LYS A 156 34.45 1.81 24.59
CA LYS A 156 34.51 1.61 23.14
C LYS A 156 33.18 1.85 22.43
N SER A 157 32.17 2.34 23.15
CA SER A 157 30.83 2.51 22.60
C SER A 157 30.44 3.96 22.53
N ASN A 158 29.65 4.31 21.53
CA ASN A 158 28.71 5.40 21.67
C ASN A 158 27.66 4.98 22.71
N LEU A 159 27.35 5.87 23.65
CA LEU A 159 26.45 5.57 24.76
C LEU A 159 25.22 6.48 24.67
N SER A 160 24.04 5.88 24.81
CA SER A 160 22.78 6.62 24.90
C SER A 160 22.03 6.24 26.15
N LEU A 161 21.38 7.22 26.77
CA LEU A 161 20.47 7.04 27.90
C LEU A 161 19.09 7.55 27.46
N GLY A 162 18.03 6.86 27.83
CA GLY A 162 16.66 7.21 27.42
C GLY A 162 16.24 6.60 26.08
N HIS A 163 17.20 6.19 25.23
CA HIS A 163 16.95 5.60 23.92
C HIS A 163 17.66 4.24 23.77
N ALA A 164 17.08 3.35 22.97
CA ALA A 164 17.58 2.01 22.69
C ALA A 164 17.55 1.70 21.16
N GLY A 165 18.29 0.68 20.73
CA GLY A 165 18.25 0.16 19.36
C GLY A 165 18.46 1.20 18.25
N ALA A 166 17.65 1.13 17.19
CA ALA A 166 17.73 2.03 16.04
C ALA A 166 17.45 3.51 16.38
N GLU A 167 16.58 3.77 17.36
CA GLU A 167 16.30 5.12 17.83
C GLU A 167 17.55 5.75 18.48
N ALA A 168 18.29 4.98 19.29
CA ALA A 168 19.55 5.44 19.87
C ALA A 168 20.58 5.82 18.81
N VAL A 169 20.68 5.06 17.71
CA VAL A 169 21.57 5.39 16.58
C VAL A 169 21.17 6.72 15.94
N THR A 170 19.87 6.99 15.83
CA THR A 170 19.35 8.26 15.30
C THR A 170 19.68 9.43 16.23
N GLY A 171 19.49 9.28 17.54
CA GLY A 171 19.90 10.29 18.52
C GLY A 171 21.43 10.51 18.54
N GLN A 172 22.23 9.46 18.40
CA GLN A 172 23.68 9.54 18.26
C GLN A 172 24.11 10.25 16.97
N MET A 173 23.33 10.14 15.90
CA MET A 173 23.54 10.88 14.66
C MET A 173 23.11 12.34 14.76
N GLN A 174 22.00 12.64 15.46
CA GLN A 174 21.60 14.02 15.75
C GLN A 174 22.64 14.73 16.62
N ASP A 175 23.12 14.04 17.64
CA ASP A 175 24.24 14.40 18.50
C ASP A 175 24.07 15.81 19.11
N ASN A 176 22.87 16.14 19.59
CA ASN A 176 22.54 17.44 20.21
C ASN A 176 23.06 17.53 21.65
N GLY A 177 23.08 18.73 22.22
CA GLY A 177 23.48 19.00 23.61
C GLY A 177 24.92 19.50 23.74
N ALA A 178 25.18 20.30 24.77
CA ALA A 178 26.43 21.07 24.89
C ALA A 178 27.71 20.19 24.94
N SER A 179 27.65 19.01 25.55
CA SER A 179 28.77 18.06 25.62
C SER A 179 29.07 17.38 24.28
N ASN A 180 28.18 17.51 23.30
CA ASN A 180 28.24 16.83 22.00
C ASN A 180 28.60 17.77 20.85
N SER A 181 29.09 18.99 21.15
CA SER A 181 29.38 20.04 20.16
C SER A 181 30.35 19.64 19.04
N ILE A 182 31.13 18.58 19.25
CA ILE A 182 32.11 18.04 18.29
C ILE A 182 31.57 16.86 17.45
N VAL A 183 30.29 16.52 17.65
CA VAL A 183 29.56 15.41 17.02
C VAL A 183 30.30 14.06 17.08
N GLY A 184 30.83 13.74 18.27
CA GLY A 184 31.69 12.58 18.48
C GLY A 184 31.02 11.24 18.13
N HIS A 185 29.75 11.07 18.46
CA HIS A 185 29.03 9.82 18.18
C HIS A 185 28.85 9.63 16.68
N ARG A 186 28.41 10.68 15.98
CA ARG A 186 28.28 10.72 14.51
C ARG A 186 29.60 10.40 13.82
N ARG A 187 30.71 10.97 14.29
CA ARG A 187 32.05 10.74 13.71
C ARG A 187 32.47 9.28 13.79
N TRP A 188 32.13 8.58 14.86
CA TRP A 188 32.42 7.15 15.00
C TRP A 188 31.49 6.28 14.15
N ILE A 189 30.19 6.58 14.09
CA ILE A 189 29.23 5.84 13.24
C ILE A 189 29.65 5.94 11.77
N LEU A 190 30.07 7.14 11.33
CA LEU A 190 30.46 7.41 9.95
C LEU A 190 31.96 7.19 9.67
N TYR A 191 32.72 6.61 10.61
CA TYR A 191 34.15 6.38 10.40
C TYR A 191 34.35 5.37 9.25
N PRO A 192 35.02 5.73 8.14
CA PRO A 192 35.00 4.90 6.93
C PRO A 192 35.61 3.51 7.09
N GLN A 193 36.64 3.36 7.93
CA GLN A 193 37.41 2.12 8.09
C GLN A 193 36.68 1.05 8.89
N THR A 194 35.69 1.43 9.72
CA THR A 194 34.98 0.47 10.58
C THR A 194 34.23 -0.55 9.74
N GLN A 195 34.46 -1.84 10.01
CA GLN A 195 33.78 -2.98 9.37
C GLN A 195 32.93 -3.78 10.37
N GLN A 196 33.29 -3.74 11.65
CA GLN A 196 32.56 -4.45 12.70
C GLN A 196 32.13 -3.49 13.81
N MET A 197 30.90 -3.65 14.27
CA MET A 197 30.37 -2.97 15.45
C MET A 197 29.76 -3.99 16.41
N GLY A 198 29.36 -3.55 17.59
CA GLY A 198 28.56 -4.35 18.52
C GLY A 198 27.40 -3.52 19.05
N ALA A 199 26.27 -4.13 19.35
CA ALA A 199 25.10 -3.41 19.85
C ALA A 199 24.52 -4.11 21.07
N GLY A 200 24.25 -3.33 22.12
CA GLY A 200 23.54 -3.76 23.31
C GLY A 200 22.49 -2.74 23.71
N SER A 201 21.34 -3.20 24.16
CA SER A 201 20.22 -2.33 24.53
C SER A 201 19.46 -2.87 25.73
N VAL A 202 19.05 -1.97 26.61
CA VAL A 202 18.01 -2.21 27.61
C VAL A 202 16.87 -1.27 27.28
N THR A 203 15.70 -1.84 26.97
CA THR A 203 14.49 -1.07 26.64
C THR A 203 13.84 -0.51 27.91
N PRO A 204 12.97 0.52 27.79
CA PRO A 204 12.44 1.24 28.94
C PRO A 204 11.73 0.32 29.94
N ILE A 205 12.35 0.13 31.11
CA ILE A 205 11.74 -0.51 32.29
C ILE A 205 11.88 0.46 33.46
N ASP A 206 10.75 0.80 34.10
CA ASP A 206 10.68 1.81 35.16
C ASP A 206 11.35 3.16 34.77
N GLY A 207 11.24 3.54 33.49
CA GLY A 207 11.84 4.77 32.95
C GLY A 207 13.36 4.71 32.74
N ARG A 208 13.97 3.51 32.81
CA ARG A 208 15.40 3.30 32.58
C ARG A 208 15.60 2.57 31.25
N SER A 209 16.34 3.19 30.35
CA SER A 209 16.76 2.60 29.08
C SER A 209 18.15 3.11 28.70
N ALA A 210 18.91 2.27 28.01
CA ALA A 210 20.20 2.66 27.48
C ALA A 210 20.58 1.83 26.26
N ASN A 211 21.45 2.40 25.44
CA ASN A 211 22.14 1.73 24.35
C ASN A 211 23.65 1.88 24.51
N ALA A 212 24.37 0.82 24.16
CA ALA A 212 25.78 0.87 23.88
C ALA A 212 26.00 0.36 22.45
N LEU A 213 26.50 1.24 21.58
CA LEU A 213 26.94 0.89 20.23
C LEU A 213 28.46 0.89 20.20
N TRP A 214 29.08 -0.27 20.23
CA TRP A 214 30.51 -0.45 20.12
C TRP A 214 31.00 -0.06 18.71
N VAL A 215 31.96 0.87 18.63
CA VAL A 215 32.39 1.51 17.37
C VAL A 215 33.89 1.34 17.04
N PHE A 216 34.66 0.66 17.89
CA PHE A 216 36.10 0.43 17.66
C PHE A 216 36.40 -1.03 17.29
N ASP A 217 36.73 -1.30 16.03
CA ASP A 217 37.21 -2.62 15.58
C ASP A 217 38.73 -2.64 15.36
N ASP A 218 39.22 -3.75 14.83
CA ASP A 218 40.64 -3.92 14.53
C ASP A 218 41.10 -3.13 13.29
N ASN A 219 40.18 -2.54 12.51
CA ASN A 219 40.48 -1.74 11.32
C ASN A 219 40.66 -0.24 11.63
N MET A 220 40.54 0.12 12.91
CA MET A 220 40.78 1.48 13.37
C MET A 220 42.16 1.97 12.92
N TRP A 221 42.20 3.13 12.27
CA TRP A 221 43.42 3.78 11.75
C TRP A 221 44.08 3.07 10.57
N GLU A 222 43.46 2.04 10.01
CA GLU A 222 43.91 1.44 8.75
C GLU A 222 43.68 2.40 7.57
N LEU A 223 44.13 1.98 6.38
CA LEU A 223 43.94 2.74 5.15
C LEU A 223 42.45 3.05 4.94
N ARG A 224 42.13 4.35 4.79
CA ARG A 224 40.77 4.81 4.50
C ARG A 224 40.25 4.14 3.22
N PRO A 225 39.12 3.41 3.26
CA PRO A 225 38.52 2.86 2.06
C PRO A 225 38.00 3.96 1.13
N ALA A 226 37.79 3.60 -0.13
CA ALA A 226 37.10 4.47 -1.06
C ALA A 226 35.63 4.65 -0.62
N GLY A 227 35.17 5.89 -0.63
CA GLY A 227 33.76 6.24 -0.48
C GLY A 227 33.26 6.95 -1.74
N ARG A 228 31.98 7.32 -1.77
CA ARG A 228 31.41 8.16 -2.83
C ARG A 228 32.17 9.49 -2.95
N ASP A 229 32.50 10.07 -1.80
CA ASP A 229 33.16 11.36 -1.66
C ASP A 229 34.54 11.23 -1.01
N GLN A 230 35.41 12.21 -1.27
CA GLN A 230 36.75 12.30 -0.63
C GLN A 230 36.69 12.76 0.83
N PHE A 231 35.52 13.20 1.29
CA PHE A 231 35.23 13.69 2.63
C PHE A 231 33.98 12.96 3.15
N VAL A 232 33.66 13.14 4.43
CA VAL A 232 32.40 12.68 5.01
C VAL A 232 31.63 13.91 5.48
N ALA A 233 30.39 14.08 5.05
CA ALA A 233 29.55 15.20 5.48
C ALA A 233 28.18 14.72 5.98
N TRP A 234 27.64 15.45 6.94
CA TRP A 234 26.24 15.33 7.33
C TRP A 234 25.63 16.73 7.49
N PRO A 235 24.53 17.06 6.77
CA PRO A 235 23.92 16.26 5.71
C PRO A 235 24.89 15.99 4.52
N PRO A 236 24.75 14.86 3.81
CA PRO A 236 25.59 14.53 2.66
C PRO A 236 25.24 15.38 1.43
N PRO A 237 26.13 15.47 0.42
CA PRO A 237 25.80 16.04 -0.88
C PRO A 237 24.61 15.32 -1.54
N GLY A 238 23.72 16.08 -2.17
CA GLY A 238 22.52 15.56 -2.86
C GLY A 238 21.23 15.71 -2.03
N TYR A 239 20.21 14.92 -2.38
CA TYR A 239 18.91 14.91 -1.74
C TYR A 239 18.94 14.23 -0.37
N VAL A 240 18.36 14.89 0.63
CA VAL A 240 18.27 14.40 2.02
C VAL A 240 16.88 14.66 2.59
N PRO A 241 16.18 13.65 3.14
CA PRO A 241 14.89 13.85 3.80
C PRO A 241 15.03 14.76 5.02
N TYR A 242 14.14 15.74 5.18
CA TYR A 242 14.23 16.73 6.25
C TYR A 242 14.29 16.11 7.66
N GLN A 243 13.66 14.95 7.87
CA GLN A 243 13.60 14.25 9.16
C GLN A 243 14.98 13.86 9.71
N VAL A 244 15.98 13.70 8.83
CA VAL A 244 17.35 13.32 9.22
C VAL A 244 18.36 14.44 9.03
N VAL A 245 17.87 15.65 8.72
CA VAL A 245 18.67 16.87 8.70
C VAL A 245 18.68 17.43 10.11
N TYR A 246 19.87 17.55 10.69
CA TYR A 246 20.03 18.03 12.06
C TYR A 246 20.67 19.41 12.09
N PRO A 247 20.41 20.24 13.12
CA PRO A 247 21.00 21.57 13.22
C PRO A 247 22.53 21.58 13.15
N ARG A 248 23.20 20.57 13.71
CA ARG A 248 24.67 20.45 13.62
C ARG A 248 25.08 19.82 12.30
N TRP A 249 25.56 20.66 11.39
CA TRP A 249 26.20 20.23 10.15
C TRP A 249 27.67 19.92 10.41
N SER A 250 28.20 18.90 9.73
CA SER A 250 29.57 18.43 9.95
C SER A 250 30.25 18.07 8.64
N PHE A 251 31.56 18.37 8.56
CA PHE A 251 32.42 18.00 7.45
C PHE A 251 33.74 17.43 7.99
N SER A 252 34.05 16.21 7.58
CA SER A 252 35.21 15.45 8.03
C SER A 252 36.16 15.13 6.87
N TYR A 253 37.46 15.20 7.13
CA TYR A 253 38.50 14.82 6.18
C TYR A 253 39.70 14.23 6.94
N PRO A 254 40.32 13.15 6.44
CA PRO A 254 41.43 12.49 7.13
C PRO A 254 42.62 13.43 7.33
N ASP A 255 43.06 13.56 8.59
CA ASP A 255 44.19 14.39 9.02
C ASP A 255 44.12 15.89 8.62
N ALA A 256 42.93 16.40 8.28
CA ALA A 256 42.77 17.81 7.94
C ALA A 256 42.95 18.72 9.17
N ASP A 257 43.59 19.87 8.96
CA ASP A 257 43.64 20.96 9.92
C ASP A 257 42.59 22.02 9.55
N PHE A 258 41.57 22.14 10.41
CA PHE A 258 40.46 23.09 10.28
C PHE A 258 40.63 24.36 11.11
N SER A 259 41.78 24.59 11.74
CA SER A 259 42.00 25.74 12.65
C SER A 259 41.81 27.11 12.00
N LEU A 260 41.98 27.19 10.67
CA LEU A 260 41.77 28.40 9.88
C LEU A 260 40.60 28.27 8.88
N ALA A 261 39.85 27.18 8.94
CA ALA A 261 38.76 26.93 8.03
C ALA A 261 37.56 27.85 8.32
N SER A 262 36.83 28.22 7.27
CA SER A 262 35.59 28.98 7.37
C SER A 262 34.50 28.35 6.51
N VAL A 263 33.25 28.52 6.91
CA VAL A 263 32.09 28.02 6.16
C VAL A 263 31.28 29.19 5.66
N GLU A 264 30.98 29.16 4.37
CA GLU A 264 29.98 29.99 3.72
C GLU A 264 28.82 29.08 3.29
N GLN A 265 27.59 29.50 3.55
CA GLN A 265 26.40 28.72 3.21
C GLN A 265 25.34 29.63 2.59
N LEU A 266 24.73 29.15 1.51
CA LEU A 266 23.62 29.82 0.83
C LEU A 266 22.39 28.94 0.90
N HIS A 267 21.26 29.50 1.35
CA HIS A 267 19.94 28.87 1.27
C HIS A 267 19.19 29.43 0.07
N ASN A 268 18.90 28.59 -0.92
CA ASN A 268 18.26 28.96 -2.19
C ASN A 268 18.92 30.19 -2.85
N GLY A 269 20.26 30.21 -2.86
CA GLY A 269 21.07 31.29 -3.42
C GLY A 269 21.23 32.54 -2.53
N THR A 270 20.58 32.57 -1.36
CA THR A 270 20.71 33.67 -0.39
C THR A 270 21.70 33.30 0.72
N PRO A 271 22.73 34.10 0.99
CA PRO A 271 23.68 33.83 2.08
C PRO A 271 22.98 33.75 3.44
N ILE A 272 23.34 32.74 4.24
CA ILE A 272 22.90 32.59 5.62
C ILE A 272 24.09 32.55 6.57
N ASN A 273 23.88 33.02 7.81
CA ASN A 273 24.90 32.96 8.84
C ASN A 273 25.07 31.53 9.37
N VAL A 274 26.30 31.19 9.74
CA VAL A 274 26.64 29.93 10.40
C VAL A 274 27.38 30.19 11.70
N SER A 275 27.13 29.35 12.71
CA SER A 275 27.87 29.35 13.97
C SER A 275 28.80 28.15 14.04
N LEU A 276 30.12 28.39 14.01
CA LEU A 276 31.13 27.35 14.08
C LEU A 276 31.33 26.84 15.52
N ALA A 277 31.44 25.53 15.68
CA ALA A 277 31.90 24.94 16.93
C ALA A 277 33.44 24.94 17.00
N SER A 278 33.98 24.86 18.21
CA SER A 278 35.42 24.70 18.43
C SER A 278 35.90 23.35 17.89
N VAL A 279 36.96 23.37 17.07
CA VAL A 279 37.53 22.15 16.50
C VAL A 279 38.22 21.32 17.59
N GLN A 280 37.91 20.03 17.63
CA GLN A 280 38.57 19.05 18.48
C GLN A 280 38.88 17.76 17.71
N ASN A 281 40.16 17.39 17.71
CA ASN A 281 40.67 16.20 17.04
C ASN A 281 40.73 14.99 17.99
N GLY A 282 40.95 13.79 17.44
CA GLY A 282 41.06 12.55 18.21
C GLY A 282 39.79 11.69 18.25
N TYR A 283 38.76 12.04 17.46
CA TYR A 283 37.52 11.29 17.33
C TYR A 283 37.26 11.02 15.85
N GLY A 284 37.27 9.77 15.40
CA GLY A 284 37.20 9.44 13.96
C GLY A 284 38.12 10.31 13.10
N GLU A 285 37.61 10.78 11.95
CA GLU A 285 38.28 11.79 11.14
C GLU A 285 38.18 13.19 11.77
N ASN A 286 39.19 14.05 11.56
CA ASN A 286 39.12 15.45 11.97
C ASN A 286 37.90 16.11 11.30
N THR A 287 37.16 16.92 12.06
CA THR A 287 35.83 17.38 11.66
C THR A 287 35.62 18.84 12.02
N LEU A 288 35.05 19.60 11.09
CA LEU A 288 34.50 20.93 11.29
C LEU A 288 32.99 20.81 11.51
N VAL A 289 32.45 21.51 12.52
CA VAL A 289 31.02 21.49 12.86
C VAL A 289 30.48 22.91 12.88
N TRP A 290 29.29 23.12 12.34
CA TRP A 290 28.59 24.40 12.40
C TRP A 290 27.07 24.23 12.49
N ILE A 291 26.37 25.30 12.86
CA ILE A 291 24.90 25.37 12.86
C ILE A 291 24.46 26.51 11.93
N PRO A 292 23.65 26.26 10.88
CA PRO A 292 23.09 27.30 10.03
C PRO A 292 21.90 28.01 10.68
N SER A 293 21.84 29.34 10.54
CA SER A 293 20.68 30.14 10.94
C SER A 293 19.44 29.80 10.09
N PRO A 294 18.21 29.79 10.65
CA PRO A 294 17.82 30.22 12.00
C PRO A 294 17.88 29.13 13.08
N TYR A 295 18.36 27.93 12.77
CA TYR A 295 18.31 26.80 13.68
C TYR A 295 19.25 26.96 14.89
N ALA A 296 18.80 26.41 16.02
CA ALA A 296 19.54 26.24 17.25
C ALA A 296 19.82 24.75 17.53
N ASP A 297 20.73 24.49 18.47
CA ASP A 297 21.03 23.13 18.91
C ASP A 297 19.78 22.46 19.51
N GLY A 298 19.45 21.27 19.02
CA GLY A 298 18.28 20.51 19.45
C GLY A 298 16.98 20.84 18.72
N ASP A 299 16.97 21.82 17.81
CA ASP A 299 15.81 22.08 16.96
C ASP A 299 15.53 20.90 16.02
N ASN A 300 14.24 20.67 15.74
CA ASN A 300 13.80 19.80 14.64
C ASN A 300 13.85 20.59 13.32
N TRP A 301 14.22 19.92 12.23
CA TRP A 301 14.12 20.52 10.90
C TRP A 301 12.65 20.49 10.44
N ALA A 302 12.12 21.62 10.00
CA ALA A 302 10.75 21.68 9.51
C ALA A 302 10.63 21.06 8.10
N PRO A 303 9.49 20.45 7.75
CA PRO A 303 9.24 19.98 6.39
C PRO A 303 9.27 21.17 5.42
N PRO A 304 10.10 21.12 4.37
CA PRO A 304 10.18 22.22 3.42
C PRO A 304 8.99 22.17 2.43
N PRO A 305 8.39 23.32 2.05
CA PRO A 305 7.23 23.35 1.15
C PRO A 305 7.58 22.98 -0.30
N ALA A 306 8.87 22.97 -0.64
CA ALA A 306 9.45 22.51 -1.89
C ALA A 306 10.89 22.06 -1.60
N ASP A 307 11.58 21.47 -2.57
CA ASP A 307 12.98 21.09 -2.41
C ASP A 307 13.86 22.34 -2.10
N ASP A 308 14.49 22.37 -0.93
CA ASP A 308 15.29 23.49 -0.42
C ASP A 308 16.79 23.22 -0.58
N VAL A 309 17.46 24.05 -1.37
CA VAL A 309 18.88 23.86 -1.72
C VAL A 309 19.79 24.69 -0.83
N TYR A 310 20.75 24.02 -0.20
CA TYR A 310 21.83 24.62 0.58
C TYR A 310 23.17 24.39 -0.11
N ALA A 311 23.75 25.46 -0.66
CA ALA A 311 25.12 25.40 -1.19
C ALA A 311 26.12 25.70 -0.06
N VAL A 312 27.08 24.80 0.14
CA VAL A 312 28.11 24.89 1.18
C VAL A 312 29.48 25.07 0.54
N THR A 313 30.20 26.08 1.00
CA THR A 313 31.61 26.31 0.67
C THR A 313 32.43 26.29 1.95
N ILE A 314 33.40 25.37 2.02
CA ILE A 314 34.35 25.29 3.13
C ILE A 314 35.70 25.74 2.62
N ASN A 315 36.14 26.89 3.11
CA ASN A 315 37.39 27.52 2.71
C ASN A 315 38.51 27.18 3.70
N ASN A 316 39.76 27.25 3.24
CA ASN A 316 40.95 27.19 4.07
C ASN A 316 41.17 25.90 4.87
N VAL A 317 40.70 24.76 4.35
CA VAL A 317 41.00 23.44 4.93
C VAL A 317 42.43 23.08 4.60
N ARG A 318 43.29 22.89 5.61
CA ARG A 318 44.70 22.57 5.39
C ARG A 318 44.91 21.05 5.37
N ILE A 319 45.39 20.55 4.24
CA ILE A 319 45.70 19.13 4.03
C ILE A 319 47.14 19.05 3.55
N ASN A 320 47.98 18.28 4.27
CA ASN A 320 49.42 18.18 3.99
C ASN A 320 50.11 19.56 3.88
N GLY A 321 49.70 20.51 4.72
CA GLY A 321 50.22 21.87 4.75
C GLY A 321 49.66 22.83 3.69
N GLN A 322 48.90 22.33 2.70
CA GLN A 322 48.30 23.12 1.62
C GLN A 322 46.84 23.47 1.92
N SER A 323 46.44 24.70 1.62
CA SER A 323 45.06 25.16 1.74
C SER A 323 44.21 24.65 0.56
N ARG A 324 43.06 24.07 0.85
CA ARG A 324 42.05 23.61 -0.12
C ARG A 324 40.67 24.15 0.28
N SER A 325 39.82 24.30 -0.72
CA SER A 325 38.41 24.65 -0.53
C SER A 325 37.52 23.55 -1.11
N PHE A 326 36.39 23.31 -0.46
CA PHE A 326 35.42 22.29 -0.86
C PHE A 326 34.06 22.96 -1.11
N ASN A 327 33.35 22.49 -2.14
CA ASN A 327 32.01 22.96 -2.46
C ASN A 327 31.10 21.75 -2.67
N TYR A 328 29.92 21.78 -2.06
CA TYR A 328 28.88 20.79 -2.30
C TYR A 328 27.50 21.41 -2.06
N SER A 329 26.45 20.73 -2.50
CA SER A 329 25.07 21.17 -2.28
C SER A 329 24.28 20.07 -1.60
N VAL A 330 23.41 20.46 -0.68
CA VAL A 330 22.43 19.61 -0.01
C VAL A 330 21.05 20.08 -0.46
N THR A 331 20.21 19.17 -0.93
CA THR A 331 18.82 19.46 -1.26
C THR A 331 17.93 18.80 -0.22
N VAL A 332 17.38 19.58 0.70
CA VAL A 332 16.46 19.09 1.72
C VAL A 332 15.07 18.99 1.11
N PHE A 333 14.40 17.85 1.29
CA PHE A 333 13.07 17.64 0.72
C PHE A 333 12.12 16.94 1.69
N ASP A 334 10.81 17.05 1.42
CA ASP A 334 9.79 16.26 2.08
C ASP A 334 9.62 14.89 1.39
N PRO A 335 9.98 13.77 2.04
CA PRO A 335 9.84 12.44 1.45
C PRO A 335 8.39 11.96 1.36
N ALA A 336 7.43 12.65 1.95
CA ALA A 336 6.00 12.40 1.74
C ALA A 336 5.54 12.87 0.35
N VAL A 337 6.27 13.79 -0.28
CA VAL A 337 5.95 14.34 -1.60
C VAL A 337 6.77 13.64 -2.67
N LYS A 338 6.11 13.07 -3.68
CA LYS A 338 6.75 12.44 -4.85
C LYS A 338 7.41 13.49 -5.76
N GLY A 339 8.62 13.19 -6.22
CA GLY A 339 9.45 14.09 -7.02
C GLY A 339 9.05 14.12 -8.50
N LEU A 340 9.69 14.99 -9.28
CA LEU A 340 9.53 15.00 -10.75
C LEU A 340 10.12 13.76 -11.43
N ASP A 341 11.06 13.09 -10.75
CA ASP A 341 11.71 11.85 -11.14
C ASP A 341 10.97 10.59 -10.64
N TYR A 342 9.82 10.76 -9.98
CA TYR A 342 8.94 9.63 -9.66
C TYR A 342 8.31 9.06 -10.94
N GLU A 343 8.60 7.79 -11.20
CA GLU A 343 8.02 7.04 -12.31
C GLU A 343 7.03 5.99 -11.77
N PRO A 344 5.71 6.21 -11.91
CA PRO A 344 4.72 5.20 -11.53
C PRO A 344 4.82 3.97 -12.43
N GLN A 345 4.64 2.80 -11.83
CA GLN A 345 4.50 1.55 -12.59
C GLN A 345 3.08 1.39 -13.12
N TYR A 346 2.96 0.93 -14.36
CA TYR A 346 1.69 0.60 -14.99
C TYR A 346 1.75 -0.75 -15.70
N ILE A 347 0.70 -1.56 -15.52
CA ILE A 347 0.56 -2.86 -16.16
C ILE A 347 -0.26 -2.71 -17.44
N THR A 348 0.27 -3.22 -18.55
CA THR A 348 -0.40 -3.31 -19.84
C THR A 348 -0.73 -4.76 -20.17
N GLY A 349 -1.94 -5.00 -20.67
CA GLY A 349 -2.44 -6.32 -21.05
C GLY A 349 -3.95 -6.31 -21.19
N ALA A 350 -4.53 -7.48 -21.44
CA ALA A 350 -5.96 -7.65 -21.65
C ALA A 350 -6.79 -7.19 -20.43
N ASP A 351 -7.99 -6.66 -20.66
CA ASP A 351 -8.95 -6.32 -19.59
C ASP A 351 -9.89 -7.50 -19.26
N GLN A 352 -9.91 -8.52 -20.12
CA GLN A 352 -10.76 -9.69 -20.00
C GLN A 352 -10.01 -10.96 -20.38
N LEU A 353 -10.29 -12.04 -19.67
CA LEU A 353 -9.82 -13.40 -19.97
C LEU A 353 -10.96 -14.38 -19.77
N ASN A 354 -10.91 -15.54 -20.41
CA ASN A 354 -11.73 -16.67 -20.01
C ASN A 354 -11.06 -17.47 -18.89
N ARG A 355 -11.83 -18.22 -18.12
CA ARG A 355 -11.32 -19.09 -17.06
C ARG A 355 -10.23 -20.03 -17.59
N ASN A 356 -9.08 -20.08 -16.92
CA ASN A 356 -7.88 -20.83 -17.32
C ASN A 356 -7.19 -20.35 -18.61
N GLU A 357 -7.65 -19.26 -19.24
CA GLU A 357 -6.92 -18.60 -20.30
C GLU A 357 -5.68 -17.91 -19.72
N SER A 358 -4.54 -18.07 -20.39
CA SER A 358 -3.29 -17.42 -20.01
C SER A 358 -3.03 -16.23 -20.92
N ALA A 359 -2.69 -15.08 -20.34
CA ALA A 359 -2.23 -13.92 -21.07
C ALA A 359 -0.94 -13.34 -20.47
N THR A 360 -0.11 -12.76 -21.33
CA THR A 360 1.08 -12.02 -20.92
C THR A 360 0.74 -10.56 -20.66
N TYR A 361 1.19 -10.06 -19.52
CA TYR A 361 1.11 -8.66 -19.12
C TYR A 361 2.53 -8.10 -19.06
N THR A 362 2.69 -6.85 -19.46
CA THR A 362 3.97 -6.13 -19.42
C THR A 362 3.86 -4.90 -18.53
N PHE A 363 4.98 -4.41 -18.03
CA PHE A 363 5.05 -3.18 -17.24
C PHE A 363 6.34 -2.41 -17.55
N ASN A 364 6.42 -1.14 -17.16
CA ASN A 364 7.65 -0.35 -17.35
C ASN A 364 8.74 -0.74 -16.36
N GLU A 365 9.99 -0.69 -16.84
CA GLU A 365 11.18 -0.85 -16.02
C GLU A 365 11.43 0.43 -15.19
N LEU A 366 11.91 0.27 -13.96
CA LEU A 366 12.43 1.34 -13.11
C LEU A 366 13.93 1.16 -12.96
N ALA A 367 14.70 2.23 -13.20
CA ALA A 367 16.17 2.18 -13.16
C ALA A 367 16.74 1.73 -11.81
N ILE A 368 16.04 2.04 -10.71
CA ILE A 368 16.44 1.70 -9.34
C ILE A 368 16.08 0.25 -8.94
N ALA A 369 15.27 -0.44 -9.73
CA ALA A 369 14.77 -1.76 -9.36
C ALA A 369 15.83 -2.86 -9.55
N ASP A 370 16.07 -3.63 -8.49
CA ASP A 370 16.88 -4.86 -8.51
C ASP A 370 16.06 -6.07 -9.00
N GLY A 371 14.73 -5.91 -9.08
CA GLY A 371 13.77 -6.93 -9.52
C GLY A 371 12.34 -6.46 -9.29
N TYR A 372 11.36 -7.35 -9.47
CA TYR A 372 9.96 -7.03 -9.25
C TYR A 372 9.23 -8.15 -8.54
N GLU A 373 8.12 -7.79 -7.92
CA GLU A 373 7.12 -8.71 -7.39
C GLU A 373 5.77 -8.34 -7.99
N TRP A 374 4.90 -9.34 -8.11
CA TRP A 374 3.53 -9.12 -8.54
C TRP A 374 2.55 -9.88 -7.67
N ARG A 375 1.29 -9.46 -7.65
CA ARG A 375 0.21 -10.19 -6.99
C ARG A 375 -1.07 -10.16 -7.81
N ASP A 376 -1.87 -11.20 -7.64
CA ASP A 376 -3.29 -11.24 -7.98
C ASP A 376 -4.10 -11.14 -6.69
N SER A 377 -5.09 -10.26 -6.64
CA SER A 377 -5.95 -10.05 -5.47
C SER A 377 -7.42 -10.03 -5.86
N GLY A 378 -8.28 -10.48 -4.95
CA GLY A 378 -9.72 -10.37 -5.09
C GLY A 378 -10.24 -9.01 -4.64
N VAL A 379 -11.40 -8.58 -5.17
CA VAL A 379 -12.02 -7.29 -4.86
C VAL A 379 -13.49 -7.49 -4.52
N ASN A 380 -13.95 -6.87 -3.43
CA ASN A 380 -15.35 -6.88 -3.00
C ASN A 380 -15.77 -5.49 -2.53
N SER A 381 -17.05 -5.13 -2.67
CA SER A 381 -17.55 -3.86 -2.14
C SER A 381 -17.41 -3.79 -0.62
N TYR A 382 -17.07 -2.60 -0.12
CA TYR A 382 -16.95 -2.31 1.31
C TYR A 382 -17.91 -1.19 1.68
N THR A 383 -18.76 -1.44 2.68
CA THR A 383 -19.80 -0.51 3.13
C THR A 383 -19.89 -0.44 4.65
N THR A 384 -18.84 -0.88 5.35
CA THR A 384 -18.83 -0.93 6.82
C THR A 384 -18.55 0.46 7.38
N VAL A 385 -19.39 0.89 8.32
CA VAL A 385 -19.14 2.03 9.20
C VAL A 385 -18.54 1.49 10.50
N ASN A 386 -17.45 2.08 10.97
CA ASN A 386 -16.81 1.70 12.22
C ASN A 386 -17.13 2.75 13.28
N ASP A 387 -18.04 2.41 14.19
CA ASP A 387 -18.68 3.27 15.18
C ASP A 387 -18.28 2.92 16.63
N ALA A 388 -17.20 2.14 16.80
CA ALA A 388 -16.69 1.65 18.10
C ALA A 388 -17.65 0.79 18.95
N GLU A 389 -18.92 0.63 18.58
CA GLU A 389 -19.93 -0.13 19.33
C GLU A 389 -19.60 -1.61 19.47
N ASN A 390 -18.91 -2.15 18.46
CA ASN A 390 -18.40 -3.51 18.45
C ASN A 390 -16.89 -3.56 18.80
N GLY A 391 -16.43 -2.58 19.58
CA GLY A 391 -15.04 -2.41 19.96
C GLY A 391 -14.09 -2.22 18.78
N LEU A 392 -12.94 -2.88 18.84
CA LEU A 392 -11.85 -2.77 17.86
C LEU A 392 -11.94 -3.81 16.74
N SER A 393 -13.11 -4.38 16.44
CA SER A 393 -13.23 -5.56 15.56
C SER A 393 -12.62 -5.40 14.15
N ASN A 394 -12.44 -4.18 13.65
CA ASN A 394 -11.80 -3.87 12.36
C ASN A 394 -10.49 -3.09 12.49
N PHE A 395 -9.99 -2.94 13.72
CA PHE A 395 -8.79 -2.16 14.03
C PHE A 395 -7.73 -3.01 14.71
N ILE A 396 -6.49 -2.76 14.31
CA ILE A 396 -5.29 -3.18 15.02
C ILE A 396 -4.86 -2.00 15.89
N ALA A 397 -4.80 -2.21 17.21
CA ALA A 397 -4.38 -1.18 18.16
C ALA A 397 -2.90 -1.34 18.55
N GLU A 398 -2.13 -0.28 18.36
CA GLU A 398 -0.78 -0.12 18.89
C GLU A 398 -0.81 1.06 19.86
N ILE A 399 -1.29 0.78 21.07
CA ILE A 399 -1.53 1.78 22.12
C ILE A 399 -0.81 1.41 23.41
N SER A 400 -0.59 2.39 24.28
CA SER A 400 -0.08 2.15 25.62
C SER A 400 -1.03 1.23 26.41
N SER A 401 -0.47 0.25 27.13
CA SER A 401 -1.23 -0.83 27.79
C SER A 401 -2.10 -0.40 28.98
N ASN A 402 -2.01 0.86 29.43
CA ASN A 402 -2.67 1.39 30.62
C ASN A 402 -3.96 2.17 30.33
N TYR A 403 -4.51 2.10 29.12
CA TYR A 403 -5.87 2.57 28.81
C TYR A 403 -6.52 1.69 27.73
N GLN A 404 -7.77 1.98 27.39
CA GLN A 404 -8.52 1.29 26.34
C GLN A 404 -8.83 2.29 25.24
N ALA A 405 -8.74 1.84 23.98
CA ALA A 405 -9.01 2.70 22.83
C ALA A 405 -10.51 2.81 22.46
N VAL A 406 -11.39 2.28 23.29
CA VAL A 406 -12.84 2.40 23.16
C VAL A 406 -13.35 3.11 24.42
N ASP A 407 -14.00 4.26 24.24
CA ASP A 407 -14.49 5.12 25.30
C ASP A 407 -16.01 5.29 25.19
N SER A 408 -16.72 5.06 26.30
CA SER A 408 -18.18 5.21 26.38
C SER A 408 -18.64 6.50 27.04
N THR A 409 -17.70 7.36 27.42
CA THR A 409 -18.00 8.64 28.07
C THR A 409 -18.23 9.75 27.06
N ARG A 410 -17.72 9.58 25.83
CA ARG A 410 -17.82 10.57 24.76
C ARG A 410 -18.08 9.96 23.38
N PRO A 411 -19.22 9.27 23.15
CA PRO A 411 -19.65 8.91 21.80
C PRO A 411 -20.01 10.16 20.97
N ALA A 412 -19.76 10.13 19.65
CA ALA A 412 -20.35 11.11 18.73
C ALA A 412 -21.78 10.69 18.37
N THR A 413 -21.96 9.40 18.08
CA THR A 413 -23.26 8.73 18.03
C THR A 413 -23.20 7.41 18.80
N GLY A 414 -24.34 6.80 19.12
CA GLY A 414 -24.35 5.56 19.89
C GLY A 414 -23.88 5.69 21.35
N ASP A 415 -23.23 4.64 21.84
CA ASP A 415 -22.77 4.43 23.21
C ASP A 415 -21.23 4.41 23.34
N ALA A 416 -20.47 4.35 22.24
CA ALA A 416 -19.01 4.31 22.24
C ALA A 416 -18.35 5.18 21.15
N ALA A 417 -17.09 5.57 21.36
CA ALA A 417 -16.20 6.15 20.35
C ALA A 417 -14.78 5.60 20.48
N TYR A 418 -13.97 5.74 19.44
CA TYR A 418 -12.54 5.46 19.53
C TYR A 418 -11.82 6.59 20.28
N HIS A 419 -10.84 6.24 21.11
CA HIS A 419 -10.06 7.19 21.92
C HIS A 419 -8.57 6.90 21.86
N LEU A 420 -7.78 7.90 21.49
CA LEU A 420 -6.32 7.87 21.54
C LEU A 420 -5.81 8.91 22.55
N ALA A 421 -5.00 8.46 23.52
CA ALA A 421 -4.43 9.30 24.55
C ALA A 421 -2.96 8.95 24.79
N HIS A 422 -2.18 9.91 25.31
CA HIS A 422 -0.75 9.73 25.60
C HIS A 422 -0.50 9.54 27.10
N PRO A 423 -0.87 8.41 27.73
CA PRO A 423 -0.51 8.21 29.14
C PRO A 423 1.00 8.10 29.36
N THR A 424 1.71 7.73 28.31
CA THR A 424 3.14 7.92 28.12
C THR A 424 3.33 8.73 26.85
N ALA A 425 4.51 9.34 26.67
CA ALA A 425 4.87 10.15 25.51
C ALA A 425 4.98 9.38 24.16
N THR A 426 4.31 8.24 24.01
CA THR A 426 4.37 7.35 22.82
C THR A 426 3.29 7.76 21.84
N ASN A 427 3.64 7.76 20.57
CA ASN A 427 2.65 7.75 19.50
C ASN A 427 1.68 6.56 19.67
N GLN A 428 0.41 6.80 19.35
CA GLN A 428 -0.67 5.83 19.49
C GLN A 428 -1.31 5.60 18.13
N PHE A 429 -1.60 4.34 17.80
CA PHE A 429 -2.14 3.99 16.48
C PHE A 429 -3.37 3.09 16.56
N LEU A 430 -4.32 3.36 15.69
CA LEU A 430 -5.42 2.47 15.33
C LEU A 430 -5.42 2.28 13.81
N THR A 431 -4.97 1.11 13.36
CA THR A 431 -4.84 0.78 11.94
C THR A 431 -6.02 -0.05 11.48
N LEU A 432 -6.69 0.33 10.39
CA LEU A 432 -7.73 -0.51 9.80
C LEU A 432 -7.12 -1.82 9.30
N ASP A 433 -7.68 -2.96 9.70
CA ASP A 433 -7.13 -4.29 9.41
C ASP A 433 -7.34 -4.78 7.95
N LYS A 434 -7.62 -3.83 7.04
CA LYS A 434 -8.00 -4.08 5.65
C LYS A 434 -7.12 -3.29 4.68
N THR A 435 -7.17 -3.72 3.42
CA THR A 435 -6.64 -2.98 2.27
C THR A 435 -7.80 -2.56 1.39
N PHE A 436 -7.75 -1.34 0.88
CA PHE A 436 -8.84 -0.73 0.11
C PHE A 436 -8.39 -0.35 -1.29
N LEU A 437 -9.17 -0.68 -2.31
CA LEU A 437 -9.02 -0.16 -3.67
C LEU A 437 -9.79 1.15 -3.78
N ILE A 438 -9.09 2.19 -4.20
CA ILE A 438 -9.59 3.55 -4.26
C ILE A 438 -10.07 3.92 -5.67
N SER A 439 -11.19 4.64 -5.73
CA SER A 439 -11.77 5.23 -6.92
C SER A 439 -11.58 6.75 -6.91
N ALA A 440 -11.75 7.41 -8.06
CA ALA A 440 -11.56 8.87 -8.17
C ALA A 440 -12.48 9.71 -7.28
N ASN A 441 -13.62 9.16 -6.86
CA ASN A 441 -14.61 9.80 -5.99
C ASN A 441 -14.67 9.17 -4.58
N SER A 442 -13.65 8.40 -4.18
CA SER A 442 -13.57 7.84 -2.83
C SER A 442 -13.28 8.90 -1.79
N GLN A 443 -13.85 8.71 -0.60
CA GLN A 443 -13.70 9.62 0.53
C GLN A 443 -13.61 8.83 1.84
N LEU A 444 -12.89 9.39 2.81
CA LEU A 444 -12.97 9.00 4.21
C LEU A 444 -13.80 10.05 4.95
N GLN A 445 -14.77 9.61 5.75
CA GLN A 445 -15.53 10.44 6.67
C GLN A 445 -15.41 9.89 8.09
N PHE A 446 -15.33 10.80 9.07
CA PHE A 446 -15.34 10.46 10.49
C PHE A 446 -15.67 11.69 11.33
N ASN A 447 -16.33 11.50 12.46
CA ASN A 447 -16.53 12.54 13.46
C ASN A 447 -15.26 12.67 14.30
N SER A 448 -14.72 13.89 14.45
CA SER A 448 -13.51 14.15 15.22
C SER A 448 -13.78 15.10 16.40
N TYR A 449 -13.24 14.78 17.57
CA TYR A 449 -13.20 15.64 18.74
C TYR A 449 -11.81 15.58 19.38
N LEU A 450 -11.08 16.68 19.36
CA LEU A 450 -9.80 16.79 20.07
C LEU A 450 -10.01 17.45 21.43
N GLY A 451 -9.71 16.71 22.51
CA GLY A 451 -9.79 17.17 23.89
C GLY A 451 -8.62 18.09 24.28
N TYR A 452 -8.30 18.14 25.57
CA TYR A 452 -7.05 18.75 26.03
C TYR A 452 -5.88 18.01 25.39
N ALA A 453 -5.11 18.76 24.60
CA ALA A 453 -3.94 18.32 23.86
C ALA A 453 -3.05 19.55 23.68
N SER A 454 -1.74 19.42 23.90
CA SER A 454 -0.80 20.52 23.59
C SER A 454 -0.60 20.64 22.07
N ALA A 455 0.04 21.72 21.62
CA ALA A 455 0.41 21.87 20.21
C ALA A 455 1.31 20.73 19.68
N ASN A 456 1.98 20.00 20.58
CA ASN A 456 2.87 18.89 20.26
C ASN A 456 2.16 17.53 20.33
N GLN A 457 0.87 17.50 20.65
CA GLN A 457 0.02 16.32 20.51
C GLN A 457 -0.88 16.49 19.29
N ILE A 458 -0.64 15.69 18.26
CA ILE A 458 -1.18 15.89 16.91
C ILE A 458 -2.05 14.69 16.55
N ALA A 459 -3.34 14.94 16.31
CA ALA A 459 -4.24 13.95 15.72
C ALA A 459 -4.00 13.89 14.20
N GLN A 460 -3.87 12.70 13.64
CA GLN A 460 -3.51 12.51 12.25
C GLN A 460 -4.21 11.29 11.66
N VAL A 461 -4.58 11.37 10.38
CA VAL A 461 -4.92 10.21 9.56
C VAL A 461 -3.79 9.99 8.58
N GLU A 462 -3.34 8.74 8.49
CA GLU A 462 -2.23 8.35 7.64
C GLU A 462 -2.64 7.23 6.69
N LEU A 463 -1.96 7.19 5.55
CA LEU A 463 -2.20 6.26 4.45
C LEU A 463 -0.90 5.57 4.05
N SER A 464 -0.99 4.29 3.71
CA SER A 464 0.11 3.50 3.14
C SER A 464 -0.26 2.94 1.77
N GLU A 465 0.65 3.05 0.79
CA GLU A 465 0.54 2.46 -0.56
C GLU A 465 1.34 1.15 -0.72
N ASP A 466 2.02 0.71 0.34
CA ASP A 466 3.04 -0.35 0.31
C ASP A 466 2.81 -1.45 1.36
N ASP A 467 1.54 -1.71 1.69
CA ASP A 467 1.10 -2.70 2.69
C ASP A 467 1.58 -2.40 4.13
N GLY A 468 1.61 -1.12 4.49
CA GLY A 468 1.86 -0.65 5.86
C GLY A 468 3.33 -0.51 6.23
N ASN A 469 4.25 -0.60 5.24
CA ASN A 469 5.68 -0.45 5.46
C ASN A 469 6.07 1.03 5.66
N SER A 470 5.42 1.93 4.93
CA SER A 470 5.55 3.38 5.10
C SER A 470 4.18 4.04 5.17
N TRP A 471 4.13 5.19 5.84
CA TRP A 471 2.89 5.91 6.15
C TRP A 471 3.04 7.41 5.88
N ILE A 472 2.05 7.99 5.22
CA ILE A 472 2.00 9.40 4.86
C ILE A 472 0.74 10.04 5.45
N GLY A 473 0.88 11.20 6.09
CA GLY A 473 -0.25 11.98 6.61
C GLY A 473 -1.12 12.58 5.52
N ILE A 474 -2.43 12.32 5.57
CA ILE A 474 -3.44 12.86 4.63
C ILE A 474 -4.42 13.84 5.30
N TRP A 475 -4.41 13.90 6.63
CA TRP A 475 -5.16 14.87 7.44
C TRP A 475 -4.50 15.01 8.81
N GLN A 476 -4.47 16.22 9.38
CA GLN A 476 -3.92 16.44 10.72
C GLN A 476 -4.60 17.60 11.47
N GLN A 477 -4.58 17.53 12.80
CA GLN A 477 -5.04 18.57 13.73
C GLN A 477 -4.17 18.59 14.99
N ALA A 478 -3.44 19.68 15.21
CA ALA A 478 -2.67 19.90 16.44
C ALA A 478 -3.54 20.38 17.61
N GLY A 479 -3.17 20.02 18.83
CA GLY A 479 -3.82 20.48 20.05
C GLY A 479 -3.70 21.99 20.30
N GLN A 480 -4.59 22.54 21.13
CA GLN A 480 -4.67 23.97 21.45
C GLN A 480 -4.68 24.27 22.95
N ASP A 481 -4.25 23.32 23.78
CA ASP A 481 -4.30 23.37 25.26
C ASP A 481 -5.72 23.60 25.81
N ARG A 482 -6.74 23.23 25.03
CA ARG A 482 -8.16 23.30 25.37
C ARG A 482 -8.96 22.30 24.57
N PRO A 483 -10.06 21.76 25.12
CA PRO A 483 -10.92 20.84 24.40
C PRO A 483 -11.75 21.54 23.32
N ALA A 484 -12.04 20.81 22.24
CA ALA A 484 -13.06 21.17 21.28
C ALA A 484 -14.43 21.32 21.96
N THR A 485 -15.35 22.03 21.30
CA THR A 485 -16.69 22.28 21.88
C THR A 485 -17.74 21.25 21.47
N ARG A 486 -17.53 20.58 20.34
CA ARG A 486 -18.39 19.53 19.77
C ARG A 486 -17.57 18.68 18.81
N TYR A 487 -18.11 17.54 18.40
CA TYR A 487 -17.59 16.79 17.26
C TYR A 487 -17.75 17.59 15.97
N GLU A 488 -16.77 17.44 15.07
CA GLU A 488 -16.81 17.96 13.71
C GLU A 488 -16.62 16.82 12.73
N LEU A 489 -17.56 16.68 11.79
CA LEU A 489 -17.43 15.75 10.68
C LEU A 489 -16.27 16.18 9.80
N GLN A 490 -15.27 15.30 9.69
CA GLN A 490 -14.15 15.44 8.77
C GLN A 490 -14.47 14.70 7.48
N THR A 491 -14.05 15.25 6.35
CA THR A 491 -14.13 14.60 5.04
C THR A 491 -12.78 14.75 4.34
N VAL A 492 -12.13 13.63 4.09
CA VAL A 492 -10.82 13.56 3.44
C VAL A 492 -11.01 12.93 2.06
N SER A 493 -10.64 13.66 1.01
CA SER A 493 -10.66 13.13 -0.36
C SER A 493 -9.57 12.09 -0.52
N LEU A 494 -9.90 10.94 -1.11
CA LEU A 494 -8.93 9.90 -1.48
C LEU A 494 -8.69 9.84 -2.99
N GLY A 495 -9.31 10.75 -3.77
CA GLY A 495 -9.29 10.69 -5.24
C GLY A 495 -7.91 10.74 -5.89
N GLU A 496 -6.90 11.31 -5.22
CA GLU A 496 -5.50 11.32 -5.68
C GLU A 496 -4.88 9.91 -5.74
N TYR A 497 -5.47 8.95 -5.03
CA TYR A 497 -5.04 7.55 -4.98
C TYR A 497 -5.92 6.64 -5.86
N ALA A 498 -6.66 7.20 -6.81
CA ALA A 498 -7.50 6.41 -7.71
C ALA A 498 -6.74 5.27 -8.40
N ASN A 499 -7.38 4.10 -8.46
CA ASN A 499 -6.84 2.83 -8.92
C ASN A 499 -5.68 2.27 -8.09
N LYS A 500 -5.40 2.81 -6.89
CA LYS A 500 -4.38 2.26 -6.00
C LYS A 500 -5.00 1.50 -4.84
N THR A 501 -4.22 0.59 -4.28
CA THR A 501 -4.55 -0.09 -3.03
C THR A 501 -3.90 0.64 -1.86
N ILE A 502 -4.67 0.92 -0.82
CA ILE A 502 -4.19 1.64 0.35
C ILE A 502 -4.50 0.90 1.66
N GLN A 503 -3.74 1.18 2.70
CA GLN A 503 -4.15 0.98 4.10
C GLN A 503 -4.27 2.33 4.79
N LEU A 504 -5.07 2.39 5.86
CA LEU A 504 -5.32 3.62 6.61
C LEU A 504 -5.11 3.37 8.11
N ARG A 505 -4.56 4.38 8.80
CA ARG A 505 -4.49 4.39 10.26
C ARG A 505 -4.76 5.77 10.86
N PHE A 506 -5.33 5.76 12.04
CA PHE A 506 -5.53 6.92 12.89
C PHE A 506 -4.36 6.96 13.87
N SER A 507 -3.64 8.07 13.88
CA SER A 507 -2.40 8.25 14.63
C SER A 507 -2.54 9.44 15.55
N TYR A 508 -2.27 9.27 16.84
CA TYR A 508 -2.11 10.38 17.77
C TYR A 508 -0.64 10.47 18.13
N LEU A 509 0.03 11.47 17.55
CA LEU A 509 1.46 11.66 17.64
C LEU A 509 1.81 12.60 18.80
N PHE A 510 2.97 12.37 19.41
CA PHE A 510 3.62 13.30 20.32
C PHE A 510 5.03 13.61 19.80
N ASP A 511 5.31 14.90 19.60
CA ASP A 511 6.63 15.36 19.18
C ASP A 511 7.57 15.49 20.40
N THR A 512 7.55 16.65 21.07
CA THR A 512 8.42 16.93 22.22
C THR A 512 7.74 17.83 23.25
N GLY A 513 8.37 18.06 24.40
CA GLY A 513 7.92 19.07 25.37
C GLY A 513 6.77 18.63 26.28
N SER A 514 5.88 19.58 26.63
CA SER A 514 4.77 19.31 27.56
C SER A 514 3.57 18.69 26.84
N TYR A 515 2.88 17.77 27.50
CA TYR A 515 1.70 17.07 27.00
C TYR A 515 0.69 16.81 28.12
N TYR A 516 -0.52 16.41 27.76
CA TYR A 516 -1.56 15.96 28.69
C TYR A 516 -1.53 14.43 28.81
N PRO A 517 -1.08 13.87 29.96
CA PRO A 517 -0.94 12.43 30.14
C PRO A 517 -2.23 11.71 30.57
N GLN A 518 -3.32 12.44 30.76
CA GLN A 518 -4.55 11.84 31.26
C GLN A 518 -5.28 11.07 30.15
N THR A 519 -6.01 10.03 30.55
CA THR A 519 -6.81 9.18 29.66
C THR A 519 -8.31 9.36 29.92
N THR A 520 -8.71 10.50 30.50
CA THR A 520 -10.10 10.79 30.83
C THR A 520 -10.86 11.32 29.60
N GLY A 521 -12.20 11.24 29.62
CA GLY A 521 -13.13 11.60 28.54
C GLY A 521 -13.10 13.05 28.00
N ASN A 522 -12.09 13.87 28.35
CA ASN A 522 -11.87 15.22 27.85
C ASN A 522 -10.42 15.45 27.37
N VAL A 523 -9.55 14.45 27.38
CA VAL A 523 -8.12 14.56 27.07
C VAL A 523 -7.77 13.60 25.94
N GLY A 524 -6.92 14.01 25.02
CA GLY A 524 -6.60 13.18 23.85
C GLY A 524 -7.60 13.35 22.71
N TRP A 525 -7.53 12.45 21.74
CA TRP A 525 -8.32 12.50 20.51
C TRP A 525 -9.40 11.42 20.51
N PHE A 526 -10.64 11.85 20.29
CA PHE A 526 -11.79 10.98 20.12
C PHE A 526 -12.25 11.06 18.68
N PHE A 527 -12.56 9.91 18.09
CA PHE A 527 -13.15 9.86 16.76
C PHE A 527 -14.13 8.71 16.65
N ASP A 528 -15.08 8.86 15.74
CA ASP A 528 -16.25 8.00 15.66
C ASP A 528 -16.84 8.00 14.24
N ASP A 529 -17.76 7.08 13.94
CA ASP A 529 -18.44 6.92 12.65
C ASP A 529 -17.48 6.91 11.45
N VAL A 530 -16.42 6.10 11.52
CA VAL A 530 -15.41 6.01 10.47
C VAL A 530 -15.97 5.24 9.27
N GLU A 531 -16.25 5.97 8.20
CA GLU A 531 -16.82 5.45 6.96
C GLU A 531 -15.89 5.74 5.76
N LEU A 532 -15.62 4.70 4.96
CA LEU A 532 -15.05 4.87 3.63
C LEU A 532 -16.14 4.76 2.58
N ILE A 533 -16.26 5.80 1.75
CA ILE A 533 -17.30 5.92 0.72
C ILE A 533 -16.67 5.62 -0.65
N ASN A 534 -17.39 4.88 -1.50
CA ASN A 534 -16.98 4.49 -2.85
C ASN A 534 -15.64 3.74 -2.90
N VAL A 535 -15.40 2.82 -1.97
CA VAL A 535 -14.20 1.98 -1.95
C VAL A 535 -14.57 0.51 -2.08
N ASN A 536 -13.62 -0.31 -2.52
CA ASN A 536 -13.72 -1.76 -2.43
C ASN A 536 -12.67 -2.28 -1.44
N GLN A 537 -13.01 -3.32 -0.67
CA GLN A 537 -12.02 -4.08 0.09
C GLN A 537 -11.28 -5.03 -0.85
N VAL A 538 -9.96 -5.15 -0.63
CA VAL A 538 -9.07 -6.04 -1.36
C VAL A 538 -8.72 -7.25 -0.49
N THR A 539 -8.95 -8.44 -1.02
CA THR A 539 -8.41 -9.69 -0.48
C THR A 539 -7.03 -9.92 -1.11
N ARG A 540 -5.98 -9.50 -0.41
CA ARG A 540 -4.59 -9.55 -0.90
C ARG A 540 -4.17 -10.99 -1.22
N GLY A 541 -3.66 -11.20 -2.43
CA GLY A 541 -2.88 -12.41 -2.72
C GLY A 541 -1.43 -12.27 -2.25
N ASN A 542 -0.74 -13.41 -2.18
CA ASN A 542 0.66 -13.46 -1.79
C ASN A 542 1.55 -12.90 -2.93
N PRO A 543 2.49 -11.98 -2.64
CA PRO A 543 3.47 -11.53 -3.62
C PRO A 543 4.24 -12.71 -4.23
N GLN A 544 4.33 -12.72 -5.56
CA GLN A 544 5.08 -13.67 -6.35
C GLN A 544 6.31 -12.97 -6.95
N PRO A 545 7.52 -13.51 -6.79
CA PRO A 545 8.70 -12.91 -7.36
C PRO A 545 8.70 -13.04 -8.88
N THR A 546 9.18 -12.01 -9.59
CA THR A 546 9.66 -12.15 -10.97
C THR A 546 11.17 -11.94 -10.99
N THR A 547 11.80 -12.36 -12.09
CA THR A 547 13.16 -11.93 -12.41
C THR A 547 13.18 -10.41 -12.73
N THR A 548 14.28 -9.88 -13.27
CA THR A 548 14.33 -8.52 -13.86
C THR A 548 13.44 -8.37 -15.11
N GLN A 549 12.70 -9.41 -15.51
CA GLN A 549 11.76 -9.33 -16.61
C GLN A 549 10.58 -8.41 -16.26
N THR A 550 10.31 -7.48 -17.18
CA THR A 550 9.19 -6.54 -17.11
C THR A 550 7.90 -7.12 -17.71
N SER A 551 7.71 -8.42 -17.52
CA SER A 551 6.55 -9.16 -18.00
C SER A 551 6.18 -10.30 -17.07
N LEU A 552 4.88 -10.57 -16.94
CA LEU A 552 4.34 -11.70 -16.20
C LEU A 552 3.27 -12.42 -17.03
N VAL A 553 3.05 -13.70 -16.75
CA VAL A 553 1.94 -14.47 -17.33
C VAL A 553 0.89 -14.67 -16.24
N PHE A 554 -0.33 -14.26 -16.52
CA PHE A 554 -1.45 -14.42 -15.61
C PHE A 554 -2.50 -15.37 -16.20
N ASN A 555 -3.01 -16.25 -15.34
CA ASN A 555 -4.21 -17.03 -15.56
C ASN A 555 -4.96 -17.18 -14.23
N SER A 556 -6.26 -17.43 -14.29
CA SER A 556 -7.07 -17.73 -13.10
C SER A 556 -8.06 -18.84 -13.41
N SER A 557 -8.21 -19.76 -12.46
CA SER A 557 -9.24 -20.79 -12.49
C SER A 557 -10.57 -20.32 -11.88
N GLN A 558 -10.60 -19.13 -11.29
CA GLN A 558 -11.77 -18.50 -10.71
C GLN A 558 -12.28 -17.40 -11.65
N ALA A 559 -13.57 -17.41 -11.95
CA ALA A 559 -14.20 -16.29 -12.64
C ALA A 559 -14.47 -15.15 -11.66
N GLY A 560 -14.54 -13.92 -12.18
CA GLY A 560 -14.78 -12.71 -11.39
C GLY A 560 -13.77 -11.61 -11.68
N GLN A 561 -13.74 -10.61 -10.80
CA GLN A 561 -12.79 -9.51 -10.88
C GLN A 561 -11.48 -9.88 -10.18
N HIS A 562 -10.39 -9.73 -10.91
CA HIS A 562 -9.02 -9.92 -10.44
C HIS A 562 -8.26 -8.59 -10.51
N LEU A 563 -7.41 -8.37 -9.52
CA LEU A 563 -6.61 -7.16 -9.38
C LEU A 563 -5.13 -7.51 -9.47
N LEU A 564 -4.53 -7.23 -10.62
CA LEU A 564 -3.08 -7.36 -10.80
C LEU A 564 -2.36 -6.10 -10.36
N GLN A 565 -1.28 -6.29 -9.61
CA GLN A 565 -0.35 -5.24 -9.23
C GLN A 565 1.08 -5.76 -9.34
N VAL A 566 2.00 -4.84 -9.64
CA VAL A 566 3.44 -5.06 -9.60
C VAL A 566 4.07 -4.05 -8.66
N ARG A 567 5.22 -4.37 -8.09
CA ARG A 567 6.04 -3.42 -7.33
C ARG A 567 7.52 -3.69 -7.58
N PRO A 568 8.40 -2.69 -7.46
CA PRO A 568 9.82 -2.92 -7.58
C PRO A 568 10.36 -3.52 -6.28
N ARG A 569 11.34 -4.40 -6.39
CA ARG A 569 12.29 -4.68 -5.32
C ARG A 569 13.48 -3.74 -5.50
N VAL A 570 13.83 -3.01 -4.46
CA VAL A 570 14.89 -2.01 -4.45
C VAL A 570 15.82 -2.25 -3.27
N PHE A 571 17.08 -1.85 -3.43
CA PHE A 571 18.11 -1.94 -2.39
C PHE A 571 18.31 -3.36 -1.84
N GLY A 572 18.14 -4.37 -2.69
CA GLY A 572 18.24 -5.79 -2.38
C GLY A 572 16.87 -6.44 -2.22
N GLU A 573 16.37 -6.50 -0.99
CA GLU A 573 15.14 -7.25 -0.69
C GLU A 573 13.94 -6.42 -0.33
N TYR A 574 14.10 -5.11 -0.26
CA TYR A 574 13.01 -4.25 0.12
C TYR A 574 12.07 -4.01 -1.04
N SER A 575 10.80 -3.85 -0.71
CA SER A 575 9.75 -3.66 -1.70
C SER A 575 9.31 -2.20 -1.72
N GLY A 576 9.16 -1.64 -2.91
CA GLY A 576 8.53 -0.35 -3.10
C GLY A 576 7.01 -0.39 -3.06
N GLU A 577 6.43 0.74 -3.41
CA GLU A 577 4.97 0.93 -3.53
C GLU A 577 4.38 0.03 -4.61
N TRP A 578 3.14 -0.41 -4.41
CA TRP A 578 2.41 -1.12 -5.46
C TRP A 578 2.01 -0.19 -6.60
N SER A 579 2.05 -0.72 -7.83
CA SER A 579 1.52 -0.07 -9.02
C SER A 579 0.04 0.26 -8.86
N ALA A 580 -0.44 1.16 -9.72
CA ALA A 580 -1.87 1.23 -9.99
C ALA A 580 -2.37 -0.18 -10.37
N ALA A 581 -3.53 -0.53 -9.83
CA ALA A 581 -4.17 -1.80 -10.04
C ALA A 581 -4.69 -1.93 -11.47
N LYS A 582 -4.38 -3.07 -12.10
CA LYS A 582 -4.98 -3.50 -13.35
C LYS A 582 -6.13 -4.46 -13.03
N LEU A 583 -7.35 -3.99 -13.24
CA LEU A 583 -8.55 -4.81 -13.09
C LEU A 583 -8.71 -5.71 -14.32
N ILE A 584 -8.91 -7.00 -14.09
CA ILE A 584 -9.16 -8.00 -15.13
C ILE A 584 -10.48 -8.68 -14.81
N THR A 585 -11.36 -8.79 -15.80
CA THR A 585 -12.55 -9.63 -15.68
C THR A 585 -12.25 -11.01 -16.24
N VAL A 586 -12.18 -12.01 -15.36
CA VAL A 586 -12.10 -13.41 -15.78
C VAL A 586 -13.53 -13.91 -15.94
N ASN A 587 -13.95 -14.06 -17.19
CA ASN A 587 -15.25 -14.60 -17.52
C ASN A 587 -15.29 -16.10 -17.21
N GLU A 588 -16.48 -16.59 -16.87
CA GLU A 588 -16.70 -18.03 -16.90
C GLU A 588 -16.33 -18.57 -18.28
N ASN A 589 -15.73 -19.77 -18.31
CA ASN A 589 -15.71 -20.51 -19.55
C ASN A 589 -17.16 -20.85 -19.86
N THR A 590 -17.80 -20.05 -20.72
CA THR A 590 -18.91 -20.56 -21.50
C THR A 590 -18.29 -21.62 -22.38
N THR A 591 -18.21 -22.86 -21.89
CA THR A 591 -18.00 -24.00 -22.76
C THR A 591 -19.01 -23.85 -23.89
N PRO A 592 -18.58 -23.87 -25.16
CA PRO A 592 -19.50 -24.26 -26.22
C PRO A 592 -20.03 -25.61 -25.77
N ASP A 593 -21.29 -25.66 -25.33
CA ASP A 593 -21.83 -26.81 -24.63
C ASP A 593 -21.59 -28.04 -25.50
N ALA A 594 -20.77 -28.96 -24.98
CA ALA A 594 -20.56 -30.28 -25.56
C ALA A 594 -21.67 -31.25 -25.12
N ASP A 595 -22.56 -30.80 -24.22
CA ASP A 595 -23.78 -31.50 -23.90
C ASP A 595 -24.92 -31.01 -24.80
N ASP A 596 -25.63 -31.95 -25.43
CA ASP A 596 -26.80 -31.67 -26.27
C ASP A 596 -28.05 -31.30 -25.42
N SER A 597 -27.86 -30.97 -24.15
CA SER A 597 -28.92 -30.62 -23.21
C SER A 597 -29.12 -29.10 -23.17
N PHE A 598 -30.38 -28.66 -23.29
CA PHE A 598 -30.75 -27.25 -23.22
C PHE A 598 -31.40 -26.95 -21.85
N ASP A 599 -30.89 -25.96 -21.13
CA ASP A 599 -31.55 -25.47 -19.92
C ASP A 599 -32.74 -24.56 -20.25
N ARG A 600 -33.91 -25.20 -20.38
CA ARG A 600 -35.19 -24.53 -20.66
C ARG A 600 -35.83 -23.88 -19.42
N THR A 601 -35.18 -23.94 -18.25
CA THR A 601 -35.74 -23.42 -17.00
C THR A 601 -35.49 -21.93 -16.80
N THR A 602 -34.53 -21.36 -17.54
CA THR A 602 -34.25 -19.92 -17.48
C THR A 602 -35.35 -19.09 -18.17
N LEU A 603 -35.64 -17.92 -17.61
CA LEU A 603 -36.69 -17.03 -18.15
C LEU A 603 -36.25 -16.44 -19.51
N GLU A 604 -34.97 -16.15 -19.65
CA GLU A 604 -34.34 -15.67 -20.89
C GLU A 604 -34.54 -16.69 -22.03
N TRP A 605 -34.39 -17.98 -21.73
CA TRP A 605 -34.67 -19.05 -22.70
C TRP A 605 -36.14 -19.05 -23.12
N GLN A 606 -37.06 -19.07 -22.16
CA GLN A 606 -38.51 -19.15 -22.41
C GLN A 606 -39.03 -17.96 -23.23
N VAL A 607 -38.55 -16.75 -22.94
CA VAL A 607 -38.90 -15.55 -23.73
C VAL A 607 -38.29 -15.62 -25.12
N THR A 608 -37.05 -16.09 -25.27
CA THR A 608 -36.40 -16.24 -26.57
C THR A 608 -37.08 -17.29 -27.44
N GLU A 609 -37.62 -18.36 -26.85
CA GLU A 609 -38.47 -19.35 -27.56
C GLU A 609 -39.66 -18.65 -28.22
N ILE A 610 -40.37 -17.77 -27.48
CA ILE A 610 -41.53 -17.03 -28.00
C ILE A 610 -41.12 -16.06 -29.11
N TYR A 611 -40.01 -15.32 -28.94
CA TYR A 611 -39.47 -14.42 -29.97
C TYR A 611 -39.20 -15.16 -31.27
N ILE A 612 -38.37 -16.20 -31.22
CA ILE A 612 -37.94 -16.89 -32.44
C ILE A 612 -39.11 -17.65 -33.07
N ALA A 613 -39.99 -18.27 -32.26
CA ALA A 613 -41.19 -18.92 -32.78
C ALA A 613 -42.10 -17.92 -33.53
N THR A 614 -42.41 -16.78 -32.90
CA THR A 614 -43.41 -15.84 -33.43
C THR A 614 -42.86 -14.97 -34.56
N LEU A 615 -41.63 -14.49 -34.44
CA LEU A 615 -41.05 -13.46 -35.31
C LEU A 615 -39.96 -13.99 -36.25
N GLY A 616 -39.35 -15.14 -35.93
CA GLY A 616 -38.32 -15.78 -36.76
C GLY A 616 -36.92 -15.17 -36.65
N TYR A 617 -36.71 -14.13 -35.84
CA TYR A 617 -35.43 -13.45 -35.65
C TYR A 617 -35.02 -13.37 -34.17
N ALA A 618 -33.72 -13.19 -33.90
CA ALA A 618 -33.16 -13.07 -32.56
C ALA A 618 -33.62 -11.77 -31.84
N PRO A 619 -33.98 -11.82 -30.55
CA PRO A 619 -34.52 -10.67 -29.84
C PRO A 619 -33.53 -9.50 -29.74
N ASP A 620 -34.06 -8.28 -29.67
CA ASP A 620 -33.31 -7.16 -29.13
C ASP A 620 -33.18 -7.29 -27.60
N ASN A 621 -32.08 -6.79 -27.04
CA ASN A 621 -31.80 -6.98 -25.62
C ASN A 621 -32.81 -6.26 -24.71
N GLU A 622 -33.21 -5.04 -25.06
CA GLU A 622 -34.14 -4.24 -24.25
C GLU A 622 -35.51 -4.92 -24.14
N GLY A 623 -36.05 -5.37 -25.27
CA GLY A 623 -37.28 -6.13 -25.35
C GLY A 623 -37.19 -7.47 -24.63
N LEU A 624 -36.08 -8.23 -24.78
CA LEU A 624 -35.88 -9.48 -24.04
C LEU A 624 -35.93 -9.25 -22.52
N GLN A 625 -35.18 -8.27 -22.02
CA GLN A 625 -35.12 -7.97 -20.58
C GLN A 625 -36.45 -7.46 -20.03
N TYR A 626 -37.21 -6.69 -20.83
CA TYR A 626 -38.56 -6.27 -20.45
C TYR A 626 -39.46 -7.46 -20.13
N TRP A 627 -39.59 -8.42 -21.05
CA TRP A 627 -40.44 -9.60 -20.83
C TRP A 627 -39.93 -10.53 -19.74
N VAL A 628 -38.60 -10.70 -19.62
CA VAL A 628 -38.00 -11.47 -18.54
C VAL A 628 -38.36 -10.87 -17.17
N ASN A 629 -38.33 -9.54 -17.05
CA ASN A 629 -38.71 -8.85 -15.82
C ASN A 629 -40.22 -9.00 -15.51
N GLU A 630 -41.09 -8.95 -16.52
CA GLU A 630 -42.53 -9.19 -16.32
C GLU A 630 -42.83 -10.61 -15.80
N LEU A 631 -42.11 -11.62 -16.31
CA LEU A 631 -42.18 -12.99 -15.78
C LEU A 631 -41.60 -13.11 -14.37
N ARG A 632 -40.43 -12.49 -14.12
CA ARG A 632 -39.74 -12.52 -12.83
C ARG A 632 -40.57 -11.89 -11.71
N ASN A 633 -41.30 -10.83 -12.02
CA ASN A 633 -42.19 -10.14 -11.08
C ASN A 633 -43.45 -10.95 -10.73
N GLY A 634 -43.66 -12.12 -11.37
CA GLY A 634 -44.72 -13.07 -11.04
C GLY A 634 -46.13 -12.68 -11.47
N GLY A 635 -46.31 -11.49 -12.04
CA GLY A 635 -47.60 -11.01 -12.57
C GLY A 635 -47.96 -11.57 -13.95
N TRP A 636 -46.97 -12.09 -14.68
CA TRP A 636 -47.14 -12.64 -16.03
C TRP A 636 -46.67 -14.09 -16.11
N THR A 637 -47.29 -14.82 -17.03
CA THR A 637 -46.91 -16.17 -17.47
C THR A 637 -46.36 -16.13 -18.91
N THR A 638 -45.70 -17.20 -19.35
CA THR A 638 -45.23 -17.32 -20.74
C THR A 638 -46.37 -17.19 -21.76
N THR A 639 -47.56 -17.70 -21.43
CA THR A 639 -48.76 -17.54 -22.26
C THR A 639 -49.21 -16.09 -22.36
N THR A 640 -49.20 -15.32 -21.26
CA THR A 640 -49.56 -13.90 -21.31
C THR A 640 -48.50 -13.07 -22.05
N VAL A 641 -47.22 -13.43 -21.95
CA VAL A 641 -46.17 -12.81 -22.78
C VAL A 641 -46.42 -13.11 -24.26
N ALA A 642 -46.74 -14.36 -24.63
CA ALA A 642 -47.08 -14.73 -26.01
C ALA A 642 -48.31 -13.96 -26.53
N GLN A 643 -49.33 -13.72 -25.68
CA GLN A 643 -50.47 -12.88 -26.05
C GLN A 643 -50.05 -11.45 -26.37
N ALA A 644 -49.19 -10.84 -25.55
CA ALA A 644 -48.73 -9.47 -25.75
C ALA A 644 -47.94 -9.28 -27.07
N PHE A 645 -47.30 -10.34 -27.59
CA PHE A 645 -46.67 -10.29 -28.91
C PHE A 645 -47.72 -10.11 -30.02
N PHE A 646 -48.88 -10.77 -29.93
CA PHE A 646 -49.95 -10.61 -30.92
C PHE A 646 -50.66 -9.24 -30.84
N ASP A 647 -50.53 -8.54 -29.72
CA ASP A 647 -51.01 -7.16 -29.57
C ASP A 647 -50.03 -6.16 -30.21
N ASN A 648 -48.83 -6.58 -30.59
CA ASN A 648 -47.82 -5.76 -31.25
C ASN A 648 -48.13 -5.57 -32.73
N GLU A 649 -48.04 -4.32 -33.21
CA GLU A 649 -48.27 -3.95 -34.62
C GLU A 649 -47.39 -4.73 -35.61
N ILE A 650 -46.14 -5.08 -35.23
CA ILE A 650 -45.24 -5.89 -36.08
C ILE A 650 -45.83 -7.28 -36.32
N VAL A 651 -46.38 -7.92 -35.28
CA VAL A 651 -46.95 -9.26 -35.38
C VAL A 651 -48.31 -9.23 -36.10
N GLN A 652 -49.12 -8.19 -35.87
CA GLN A 652 -50.38 -7.99 -36.59
C GLN A 652 -50.16 -7.79 -38.09
N ASN A 653 -49.10 -7.08 -38.47
CA ASN A 653 -48.72 -6.91 -39.87
C ASN A 653 -48.12 -8.19 -40.48
N LEU A 654 -47.43 -9.01 -39.68
CA LEU A 654 -46.86 -10.29 -40.12
C LEU A 654 -47.94 -11.37 -40.31
N TYR A 655 -48.98 -11.33 -39.47
CA TYR A 655 -50.11 -12.25 -39.50
C TYR A 655 -51.46 -11.50 -39.47
N PRO A 656 -51.86 -10.85 -40.59
CA PRO A 656 -53.10 -10.10 -40.66
C PRO A 656 -54.34 -10.98 -40.42
N GLU A 657 -55.29 -10.48 -39.63
CA GLU A 657 -56.49 -11.26 -39.27
C GLU A 657 -57.36 -11.64 -40.48
N ASP A 658 -57.34 -10.83 -41.54
CA ASP A 658 -58.09 -11.06 -42.78
C ASP A 658 -57.51 -12.21 -43.64
N GLN A 659 -56.29 -12.66 -43.36
CA GLN A 659 -55.68 -13.84 -43.98
C GLN A 659 -55.96 -15.15 -43.21
N GLY A 660 -56.67 -15.05 -42.08
CA GLY A 660 -56.95 -16.18 -41.20
C GLY A 660 -55.68 -16.76 -40.56
N TYR A 661 -55.77 -17.96 -40.00
CA TYR A 661 -54.70 -18.54 -39.19
C TYR A 661 -53.65 -19.35 -39.98
N ALA A 662 -53.87 -19.62 -41.27
CA ALA A 662 -52.97 -20.47 -42.05
C ALA A 662 -51.54 -19.90 -42.16
N PRO A 663 -51.33 -18.59 -42.42
CA PRO A 663 -49.97 -18.03 -42.49
C PRO A 663 -49.22 -18.12 -41.15
N LEU A 664 -49.91 -17.90 -40.02
CA LEU A 664 -49.33 -18.04 -38.67
C LEU A 664 -48.85 -19.46 -38.43
N ILE A 665 -49.70 -20.47 -38.72
CA ILE A 665 -49.34 -21.88 -38.52
C ILE A 665 -48.11 -22.25 -39.35
N GLU A 666 -48.08 -21.86 -40.61
CA GLU A 666 -46.94 -22.12 -41.50
C GLU A 666 -45.65 -21.46 -41.00
N ALA A 667 -45.72 -20.21 -40.53
CA ALA A 667 -44.57 -19.51 -39.98
C ALA A 667 -44.06 -20.17 -38.70
N LEU A 668 -44.94 -20.55 -37.77
CA LEU A 668 -44.55 -21.26 -36.54
C LEU A 668 -43.86 -22.59 -36.86
N TYR A 669 -44.36 -23.34 -37.84
CA TYR A 669 -43.73 -24.59 -38.26
C TYR A 669 -42.33 -24.37 -38.87
N ARG A 670 -42.15 -23.35 -39.72
CA ARG A 670 -40.82 -22.99 -40.24
C ARG A 670 -39.87 -22.50 -39.15
N ASN A 671 -40.37 -21.71 -38.21
CA ASN A 671 -39.54 -21.09 -37.18
C ASN A 671 -39.08 -22.11 -36.14
N ILE A 672 -40.00 -22.92 -35.62
CA ILE A 672 -39.75 -23.94 -34.60
C ILE A 672 -39.11 -25.18 -35.22
N PHE A 673 -39.74 -25.78 -36.24
CA PHE A 673 -39.32 -27.08 -36.75
C PHE A 673 -38.41 -27.01 -37.99
N GLY A 674 -38.27 -25.84 -38.63
CA GLY A 674 -37.45 -25.72 -39.84
C GLY A 674 -38.06 -26.36 -41.09
N ARG A 675 -39.36 -26.66 -41.07
CA ARG A 675 -40.07 -27.32 -42.18
C ARG A 675 -41.52 -26.85 -42.25
N GLU A 676 -42.18 -27.11 -43.37
CA GLU A 676 -43.61 -26.83 -43.55
C GLU A 676 -44.48 -27.78 -42.69
N ALA A 677 -45.66 -27.29 -42.30
CA ALA A 677 -46.67 -28.12 -41.67
C ALA A 677 -47.20 -29.19 -42.64
N ASP A 678 -47.31 -30.43 -42.19
CA ASP A 678 -48.05 -31.43 -42.96
C ASP A 678 -49.55 -31.10 -42.97
N THR A 679 -50.27 -31.64 -43.96
CA THR A 679 -51.69 -31.35 -44.17
C THR A 679 -52.53 -31.63 -42.91
N THR A 680 -52.29 -32.76 -42.24
CA THR A 680 -53.06 -33.20 -41.07
C THR A 680 -52.83 -32.28 -39.87
N GLY A 681 -51.58 -31.94 -39.58
CA GLY A 681 -51.22 -31.03 -38.50
C GLY A 681 -51.75 -29.63 -38.73
N LYS A 682 -51.64 -29.13 -39.97
CA LYS A 682 -52.19 -27.82 -40.36
C LYS A 682 -53.71 -27.77 -40.19
N GLU A 683 -54.43 -28.78 -40.67
CA GLU A 683 -55.89 -28.87 -40.52
C GLU A 683 -56.32 -28.97 -39.05
N TYR A 684 -55.58 -29.72 -38.23
CA TYR A 684 -55.83 -29.82 -36.79
C TYR A 684 -55.75 -28.46 -36.10
N TRP A 685 -54.66 -27.71 -36.30
CA TRP A 685 -54.48 -26.40 -35.69
C TRP A 685 -55.47 -25.36 -36.21
N LEU A 686 -55.75 -25.36 -37.52
CA LEU A 686 -56.80 -24.52 -38.11
C LEU A 686 -58.16 -24.78 -37.48
N GLY A 687 -58.54 -26.05 -37.30
CA GLY A 687 -59.79 -26.42 -36.65
C GLY A 687 -59.89 -25.92 -35.21
N LYS A 688 -58.80 -26.02 -34.44
CA LYS A 688 -58.75 -25.55 -33.05
C LYS A 688 -58.83 -24.03 -32.92
N LEU A 689 -58.13 -23.29 -33.77
CA LEU A 689 -58.17 -21.82 -33.77
C LEU A 689 -59.52 -21.29 -34.29
N ASN A 690 -60.05 -21.82 -35.40
CA ASN A 690 -61.31 -21.36 -35.98
C ASN A 690 -62.52 -21.64 -35.08
N SER A 691 -62.47 -22.70 -34.27
CA SER A 691 -63.53 -23.01 -33.29
C SER A 691 -63.41 -22.23 -31.98
N GLY A 692 -62.31 -21.48 -31.77
CA GLY A 692 -62.00 -20.83 -30.50
C GLY A 692 -61.65 -21.81 -29.38
N ALA A 693 -61.33 -23.06 -29.70
CA ALA A 693 -60.94 -24.07 -28.71
C ALA A 693 -59.55 -23.82 -28.13
N ILE A 694 -58.72 -23.07 -28.86
CA ILE A 694 -57.42 -22.56 -28.41
C ILE A 694 -57.22 -21.17 -29.03
N ASN A 695 -56.53 -20.29 -28.32
CA ASN A 695 -56.13 -18.98 -28.83
C ASN A 695 -54.71 -19.03 -29.44
N ARG A 696 -54.30 -17.95 -30.14
CA ARG A 696 -53.00 -17.87 -30.84
C ARG A 696 -51.81 -18.02 -29.90
N ASP A 697 -51.86 -17.34 -28.76
CA ASP A 697 -50.88 -17.39 -27.65
C ASP A 697 -50.73 -18.81 -27.10
N GLN A 698 -51.85 -19.47 -26.80
CA GLN A 698 -51.87 -20.84 -26.30
C GLN A 698 -51.33 -21.84 -27.32
N MET A 699 -51.61 -21.64 -28.61
CA MET A 699 -51.07 -22.49 -29.68
C MET A 699 -49.54 -22.42 -29.76
N ILE A 700 -48.94 -21.24 -29.65
CA ILE A 700 -47.47 -21.10 -29.67
C ILE A 700 -46.84 -21.92 -28.54
N ILE A 701 -47.33 -21.74 -27.32
CA ILE A 701 -46.83 -22.47 -26.15
C ILE A 701 -47.04 -23.98 -26.31
N ALA A 702 -48.20 -24.40 -26.84
CA ALA A 702 -48.48 -25.81 -27.09
C ALA A 702 -47.55 -26.43 -28.15
N LEU A 703 -47.21 -25.69 -29.22
CA LEU A 703 -46.27 -26.15 -30.24
C LEU A 703 -44.85 -26.27 -29.71
N ILE A 704 -44.38 -25.29 -28.94
CA ILE A 704 -43.05 -25.32 -28.32
C ILE A 704 -42.94 -26.52 -27.39
N ASN A 705 -43.85 -26.64 -26.41
CA ASN A 705 -43.81 -27.73 -25.43
C ASN A 705 -44.03 -29.10 -26.10
N GLY A 706 -45.00 -29.20 -27.01
CA GLY A 706 -45.25 -30.42 -27.76
C GLY A 706 -44.07 -30.84 -28.64
N GLY A 707 -43.30 -29.88 -29.17
CA GLY A 707 -42.06 -30.16 -29.89
C GLY A 707 -41.01 -30.80 -28.99
N TRP A 708 -40.73 -30.19 -27.84
CA TRP A 708 -39.74 -30.68 -26.88
C TRP A 708 -40.11 -32.02 -26.24
N GLU A 709 -41.40 -32.31 -26.07
CA GLU A 709 -41.90 -33.59 -25.55
C GLU A 709 -41.95 -34.69 -26.62
N ASN A 710 -41.87 -34.33 -27.91
CA ASN A 710 -42.02 -35.27 -29.02
C ASN A 710 -40.66 -35.83 -29.47
N ALA A 711 -40.41 -37.10 -29.15
CA ALA A 711 -39.19 -37.80 -29.58
C ALA A 711 -38.96 -37.79 -31.11
N ALA A 712 -40.02 -37.72 -31.93
CA ALA A 712 -39.89 -37.63 -33.39
C ALA A 712 -39.42 -36.25 -33.89
N ALA A 713 -39.47 -35.22 -33.05
CA ALA A 713 -39.04 -33.86 -33.36
C ALA A 713 -37.62 -33.53 -32.84
N THR A 714 -36.85 -34.53 -32.40
CA THR A 714 -35.54 -34.31 -31.74
C THR A 714 -34.59 -33.43 -32.58
N ALA A 715 -34.43 -33.69 -33.87
CA ALA A 715 -33.57 -32.89 -34.74
C ALA A 715 -34.12 -31.47 -34.98
N ASP A 716 -35.43 -31.36 -35.19
CA ASP A 716 -36.14 -30.09 -35.33
C ASP A 716 -35.92 -29.19 -34.09
N MET A 717 -36.06 -29.78 -32.90
CA MET A 717 -35.92 -29.06 -31.63
C MET A 717 -34.46 -28.80 -31.26
N LYS A 718 -33.51 -29.66 -31.67
CA LYS A 718 -32.08 -29.36 -31.55
C LYS A 718 -31.69 -28.14 -32.37
N ARG A 719 -32.19 -28.03 -33.60
CA ARG A 719 -32.05 -26.82 -34.42
C ARG A 719 -32.66 -25.61 -33.72
N PHE A 720 -33.86 -25.74 -33.16
CA PHE A 720 -34.52 -24.64 -32.44
C PHE A 720 -33.71 -24.18 -31.22
N GLY A 721 -33.22 -25.12 -30.41
CA GLY A 721 -32.34 -24.83 -29.25
C GLY A 721 -31.06 -24.12 -29.65
N ASN A 722 -30.40 -24.57 -30.72
CA ASN A 722 -29.23 -23.88 -31.27
C ASN A 722 -29.54 -22.44 -31.71
N ARG A 723 -30.70 -22.21 -32.33
CA ARG A 723 -31.15 -20.85 -32.70
C ARG A 723 -31.41 -19.98 -31.47
N ILE A 724 -31.92 -20.54 -30.39
CA ILE A 724 -32.15 -19.83 -29.12
C ILE A 724 -30.82 -19.42 -28.49
N GLN A 725 -29.83 -20.31 -28.44
CA GLN A 725 -28.49 -19.98 -27.95
C GLN A 725 -27.83 -18.84 -28.75
N VAL A 726 -27.95 -18.85 -30.08
CA VAL A 726 -27.50 -17.74 -30.93
C VAL A 726 -28.29 -16.47 -30.63
N GLY A 727 -29.61 -16.56 -30.42
CA GLY A 727 -30.45 -15.42 -30.08
C GLY A 727 -30.08 -14.76 -28.76
N LEU A 728 -29.78 -15.56 -27.73
CA LEU A 728 -29.28 -15.07 -26.44
C LEU A 728 -27.90 -14.41 -26.57
N ALA A 729 -26.99 -15.01 -27.34
CA ALA A 729 -25.69 -14.40 -27.62
C ALA A 729 -25.82 -13.06 -28.36
N PHE A 730 -26.76 -12.96 -29.30
CA PHE A 730 -27.05 -11.75 -30.06
C PHE A 730 -27.61 -10.63 -29.16
N ALA A 731 -28.49 -10.96 -28.21
CA ALA A 731 -28.98 -10.02 -27.20
C ALA A 731 -27.86 -9.58 -26.22
N ASN A 732 -27.06 -10.53 -25.73
CA ASN A 732 -25.95 -10.22 -24.83
C ASN A 732 -24.91 -9.30 -25.48
N TYR A 733 -24.63 -9.49 -26.77
CA TYR A 733 -23.73 -8.60 -27.50
C TYR A 733 -24.26 -7.15 -27.53
N GLN A 734 -25.56 -6.95 -27.76
CA GLN A 734 -26.19 -5.62 -27.69
C GLN A 734 -26.03 -5.00 -26.30
N ALA A 735 -26.24 -5.78 -25.23
CA ALA A 735 -26.08 -5.31 -23.86
C ALA A 735 -24.65 -4.83 -23.56
N GLN A 736 -23.65 -5.63 -23.95
CA GLN A 736 -22.23 -5.33 -23.75
C GLN A 736 -21.79 -4.06 -24.49
N HIS A 737 -22.39 -3.79 -25.65
CA HIS A 737 -22.07 -2.64 -26.50
C HIS A 737 -23.04 -1.47 -26.33
N ARG A 738 -23.90 -1.51 -25.29
CA ARG A 738 -24.86 -0.44 -24.93
C ARG A 738 -25.81 -0.06 -26.06
N ILE A 739 -26.20 -1.03 -26.88
CA ILE A 739 -27.20 -0.84 -27.94
C ILE A 739 -28.59 -0.92 -27.30
N VAL A 740 -29.31 0.21 -27.29
CA VAL A 740 -30.65 0.34 -26.71
C VAL A 740 -31.67 0.49 -27.84
N TYR A 741 -32.59 -0.45 -27.97
CA TYR A 741 -33.52 -0.54 -29.12
C TYR A 741 -34.38 0.72 -29.27
N THR A 742 -34.93 1.24 -28.19
CA THR A 742 -35.76 2.44 -28.15
C THR A 742 -34.99 3.73 -28.51
N ALA A 743 -33.67 3.73 -28.35
CA ALA A 743 -32.80 4.85 -28.73
C ALA A 743 -32.38 4.82 -30.21
N LEU A 744 -32.60 3.71 -30.92
CA LEU A 744 -32.26 3.57 -32.34
C LEU A 744 -33.28 4.31 -33.24
N SER A 745 -32.80 4.83 -34.37
CA SER A 745 -33.69 5.31 -35.43
C SER A 745 -34.55 4.17 -35.99
N THR A 746 -35.70 4.48 -36.59
CA THR A 746 -36.59 3.47 -37.21
C THR A 746 -35.86 2.61 -38.26
N ALA A 747 -34.92 3.21 -39.00
CA ALA A 747 -34.08 2.48 -39.96
C ALA A 747 -33.12 1.51 -39.25
N ALA A 748 -32.49 1.93 -38.16
CA ALA A 748 -31.59 1.10 -37.37
C ALA A 748 -32.35 -0.02 -36.62
N GLN A 749 -33.55 0.23 -36.10
CA GLN A 749 -34.41 -0.80 -35.53
C GLN A 749 -34.77 -1.87 -36.58
N THR A 750 -35.07 -1.44 -37.81
CA THR A 750 -35.35 -2.36 -38.93
C THR A 750 -34.12 -3.18 -39.30
N LEU A 751 -32.95 -2.54 -39.36
CA LEU A 751 -31.68 -3.22 -39.61
C LEU A 751 -31.36 -4.24 -38.52
N LEU A 752 -31.61 -3.91 -37.25
CA LEU A 752 -31.31 -4.80 -36.12
C LEU A 752 -32.15 -6.08 -36.21
N ARG A 753 -33.44 -5.96 -36.52
CA ARG A 753 -34.30 -7.13 -36.79
C ARG A 753 -33.81 -7.95 -37.98
N GLN A 754 -33.36 -7.29 -39.04
CA GLN A 754 -32.78 -7.96 -40.21
C GLN A 754 -31.52 -8.75 -39.83
N ARG A 755 -30.60 -8.17 -39.03
CA ARG A 755 -29.41 -8.86 -38.54
C ARG A 755 -29.75 -10.01 -37.58
N GLY A 756 -30.77 -9.82 -36.74
CA GLY A 756 -31.29 -10.87 -35.88
C GLY A 756 -31.90 -12.04 -36.67
N ALA A 757 -32.42 -11.82 -37.87
CA ALA A 757 -32.89 -12.89 -38.75
C ALA A 757 -31.71 -13.56 -39.48
N GLU A 758 -30.77 -12.75 -39.98
CA GLU A 758 -29.58 -13.18 -40.71
C GLU A 758 -28.72 -14.12 -39.87
N VAL A 759 -28.43 -13.77 -38.62
CA VAL A 759 -27.59 -14.58 -37.72
C VAL A 759 -28.18 -15.98 -37.45
N LEU A 760 -29.50 -16.15 -37.58
CA LEU A 760 -30.18 -17.41 -37.36
C LEU A 760 -30.30 -18.28 -38.63
N THR A 761 -30.00 -17.73 -39.81
CA THR A 761 -30.36 -18.36 -41.09
C THR A 761 -29.57 -19.65 -41.36
N SER A 762 -28.27 -19.68 -41.00
CA SER A 762 -27.40 -20.84 -41.22
C SER A 762 -27.42 -21.87 -40.10
N VAL A 763 -28.19 -21.64 -39.03
CA VAL A 763 -28.17 -22.47 -37.82
C VAL A 763 -28.99 -23.74 -38.04
N THR A 764 -28.36 -24.89 -37.87
CA THR A 764 -28.96 -26.23 -37.97
C THR A 764 -28.91 -26.95 -36.61
N ASP A 765 -29.28 -28.22 -36.60
CA ASP A 765 -29.11 -29.16 -35.49
C ASP A 765 -27.63 -29.52 -35.20
N ASN A 766 -26.68 -28.99 -35.98
CA ASN A 766 -25.24 -29.14 -35.76
C ASN A 766 -24.68 -27.95 -34.96
N ASN A 767 -24.11 -28.23 -33.79
CA ASN A 767 -23.57 -27.23 -32.87
C ASN A 767 -22.44 -26.37 -33.50
N ALA A 768 -21.70 -26.90 -34.49
CA ALA A 768 -20.70 -26.10 -35.21
C ALA A 768 -21.32 -24.93 -35.99
N THR A 769 -22.56 -25.08 -36.48
CA THR A 769 -23.27 -23.99 -37.18
C THR A 769 -23.76 -22.92 -36.21
N ARG A 770 -24.14 -23.31 -34.99
CA ARG A 770 -24.41 -22.40 -33.87
C ARG A 770 -23.17 -21.60 -33.50
N ASP A 771 -22.04 -22.28 -33.28
CA ASP A 771 -20.80 -21.63 -32.85
C ASP A 771 -20.29 -20.65 -33.93
N ALA A 772 -20.38 -21.04 -35.21
CA ALA A 772 -20.07 -20.15 -36.33
C ALA A 772 -21.00 -18.92 -36.38
N ALA A 773 -22.30 -19.09 -36.12
CA ALA A 773 -23.24 -17.99 -36.05
C ALA A 773 -22.93 -17.03 -34.89
N ILE A 774 -22.63 -17.55 -33.69
CA ILE A 774 -22.21 -16.75 -32.53
C ILE A 774 -20.94 -15.95 -32.85
N ALA A 775 -19.94 -16.59 -33.44
CA ALA A 775 -18.69 -15.95 -33.84
C ALA A 775 -18.89 -14.83 -34.90
N SER A 776 -19.95 -14.91 -35.70
CA SER A 776 -20.26 -13.90 -36.72
C SER A 776 -20.89 -12.63 -36.15
N ILE A 777 -21.44 -12.68 -34.93
CA ILE A 777 -22.22 -11.58 -34.33
C ILE A 777 -21.51 -10.23 -34.41
N PRO A 778 -20.23 -10.07 -34.00
CA PRO A 778 -19.58 -8.76 -34.02
C PRO A 778 -19.57 -8.09 -35.41
N SER A 779 -19.43 -8.89 -36.48
CA SER A 779 -19.41 -8.36 -37.85
C SER A 779 -20.75 -7.77 -38.29
N LEU A 780 -21.86 -8.32 -37.79
CA LEU A 780 -23.22 -7.87 -38.09
C LEU A 780 -23.53 -6.50 -37.47
N PHE A 781 -22.79 -6.12 -36.42
CA PHE A 781 -22.96 -4.88 -35.68
C PHE A 781 -22.02 -3.74 -36.11
N SER A 782 -21.14 -3.96 -37.08
CA SER A 782 -20.21 -2.93 -37.59
C SER A 782 -20.86 -1.63 -38.10
N ALA A 783 -22.17 -1.61 -38.29
CA ALA A 783 -22.96 -0.47 -38.75
C ALA A 783 -23.77 0.24 -37.63
N PHE A 784 -23.68 -0.21 -36.37
CA PHE A 784 -24.43 0.32 -35.23
C PHE A 784 -23.60 1.19 -34.30
#